data_AF-A0A2V8EF36-F1
#
_entry.id   AF-A0A2V8EF36-F1
#
_cell.length_a   1.000
_cell.length_b   1.000
_cell.length_c   1.000
_cell.angle_alpha   90.00
_cell.angle_beta   90.00
_cell.angle_gamma   90.00
#
_symmetry.space_group_name_H-M   'P 1'
#
loop_
_entity.id
_entity.type
_entity.pdbx_description
1 polymer ?
#
loop_
_entity_poly.entity_id
_entity_poly.type
_entity_poly.pdbx_seq_one_letter_code
_entity_poly.pdbx_strand_id
1 'polypeptide(L)'
;MRTTMPSAWRAAFAAAALAVASGARADTLSCDMTQYKASQGLTAAAAADTLTVTWAGADGSELRMRLAIDNGAPVVRELAAQRRGGQWATLGRNLRPEFRVTSGRRRVGSDQLNTYRELGIPLTRELLEREKWNAFWDAPLNVPGMVLGPNSDELKKLLDLPRRAEEIKRAQASYQATGCEVKTEGTRLEITFPGLSMGIFAGRLQFTVYKGANLIRQEAIAKTEEPSVAYKYEAGLQGFSTDAQRVRWRDTSGDWQKYEFGGTPNQSLVALRARNRVATVEGPGGSIAFFPPPHKFFFSRELEINLGYVWYRKDDEKLFSIGVRHADHEEMFRPQGVPGHDEWVTGRITQAERFTEGNFALYNAPPGTWQRMAMFLYVTPEAAPAAIDGALAFTHNDTYKPVAGYQVMNTHYHAPFTMQLKDAGSLDVQAEWIPAIRSRGVNIVLMSDFHADGHMADPGPIRLDELKSFYQAAARHSDKDFTILFLEEPHQWFGYHWNLFFPRPVYWVQSRKEGQPFVETDPQLGKVYHVGSRADAMNLMKAENGLMWMAHQRTKNTSGYPDALKDTDYFRTDQFMGGEYRPNVPTDLSQREMCEWVCFDAMDAMNNWTAKSALKPKFIVAATDTYMKYPDDDVYPEEYGNYVRLDKTPTHKEGWSKLSEALRAGDFFVTSGEVLIKDFKVEGRGARRTIVADLEWTFPLDFVEVVWGDGQKTGRQIVATSEAGAFGSKRITIPFDAAGKDWVRVSAWDIAANGAFTQPVRLSP
;
A
#
# COMPACT_ATOMS: atom_id res chain seq x y z
N MET A 1 71.58 -28.12 -34.39
CA MET A 1 72.82 -27.57 -33.78
C MET A 1 72.65 -27.72 -32.28
N ARG A 2 73.44 -28.59 -31.62
CA ARG A 2 74.63 -28.19 -30.84
C ARG A 2 74.26 -27.10 -29.81
N THR A 3 74.45 -27.22 -28.50
CA THR A 3 75.32 -28.06 -27.65
C THR A 3 75.10 -27.59 -26.20
N THR A 4 75.21 -28.52 -25.24
CA THR A 4 75.84 -28.39 -23.90
C THR A 4 75.35 -27.35 -22.87
N MET A 5 74.75 -27.83 -21.77
CA MET A 5 75.28 -27.97 -20.37
C MET A 5 76.43 -27.02 -19.89
N PRO A 6 76.79 -26.90 -18.58
CA PRO A 6 76.19 -27.35 -17.29
C PRO A 6 76.36 -26.37 -16.08
N SER A 7 75.88 -26.78 -14.89
CA SER A 7 76.46 -26.62 -13.52
C SER A 7 76.73 -25.21 -12.95
N ALA A 8 76.62 -24.90 -11.66
CA ALA A 8 76.21 -25.54 -10.41
C ALA A 8 76.35 -24.45 -9.30
N TRP A 9 75.97 -24.82 -8.06
CA TRP A 9 76.51 -24.37 -6.76
C TRP A 9 75.55 -23.65 -5.80
N ARG A 10 75.50 -24.26 -4.60
CA ARG A 10 75.30 -23.71 -3.24
C ARG A 10 73.86 -23.36 -2.85
N ALA A 11 73.41 -23.54 -1.61
CA ALA A 11 73.86 -24.25 -0.42
C ALA A 11 72.66 -24.21 0.56
N ALA A 12 72.62 -25.14 1.50
CA ALA A 12 71.59 -25.28 2.53
C ALA A 12 71.55 -24.10 3.52
N PHE A 13 70.35 -23.68 3.98
CA PHE A 13 69.83 -23.84 5.36
C PHE A 13 68.62 -22.92 5.63
N ALA A 14 67.54 -23.58 6.12
CA ALA A 14 66.57 -23.17 7.13
C ALA A 14 65.86 -21.79 7.08
N ALA A 15 64.53 -21.83 6.98
CA ALA A 15 63.65 -21.25 8.02
C ALA A 15 62.23 -21.82 7.90
N ALA A 16 61.70 -22.28 9.03
CA ALA A 16 60.36 -22.80 9.19
C ALA A 16 59.30 -21.73 8.91
N ALA A 17 58.43 -21.97 7.94
CA ALA A 17 57.17 -21.24 7.81
C ALA A 17 56.12 -21.93 8.69
N LEU A 18 56.01 -21.48 9.94
CA LEU A 18 54.83 -21.69 10.75
C LEU A 18 53.65 -21.03 10.04
N ALA A 19 52.76 -21.85 9.47
CA ALA A 19 51.45 -21.42 9.05
C ALA A 19 50.68 -20.94 10.28
N VAL A 20 50.61 -19.62 10.48
CA VAL A 20 49.63 -19.00 11.37
C VAL A 20 48.27 -19.20 10.69
N ALA A 21 47.60 -20.30 11.03
CA ALA A 21 46.17 -20.42 10.79
C ALA A 21 45.50 -19.34 11.65
N SER A 22 45.13 -18.22 11.03
CA SER A 22 44.19 -17.25 11.59
C SER A 22 42.84 -17.94 11.74
N GLY A 23 42.65 -18.64 12.84
CA GLY A 23 41.33 -19.06 13.29
C GLY A 23 40.51 -17.79 13.52
N ALA A 24 39.62 -17.48 12.59
CA ALA A 24 38.59 -16.48 12.80
C ALA A 24 37.77 -16.94 14.02
N ARG A 25 38.03 -16.36 15.18
CA ARG A 25 37.13 -16.49 16.33
C ARG A 25 35.91 -15.64 16.00
N ALA A 26 34.73 -16.26 15.99
CA ALA A 26 33.49 -15.50 16.03
C ALA A 26 33.54 -14.58 17.26
N ASP A 27 33.15 -13.31 17.09
CA ASP A 27 33.02 -12.39 18.20
C ASP A 27 32.05 -13.02 19.22
N THR A 28 32.40 -13.00 20.51
CA THR A 28 31.48 -13.49 21.56
C THR A 28 30.19 -12.67 21.51
N LEU A 29 29.08 -13.32 21.18
CA LEU A 29 27.79 -12.67 21.08
C LEU A 29 27.24 -12.43 22.49
N SER A 30 27.28 -11.18 22.93
CA SER A 30 26.55 -10.74 24.12
C SER A 30 25.15 -10.28 23.71
N CYS A 31 24.11 -10.82 24.33
CA CYS A 31 22.75 -10.36 24.13
C CYS A 31 22.11 -9.90 25.45
N ASP A 32 21.51 -8.72 25.44
CA ASP A 32 20.68 -8.23 26.53
C ASP A 32 19.36 -9.02 26.56
N MET A 33 19.18 -9.81 27.61
CA MET A 33 18.01 -10.65 27.85
C MET A 33 17.06 -10.05 28.91
N THR A 34 17.26 -8.81 29.34
CA THR A 34 16.49 -8.19 30.45
C THR A 34 15.01 -8.06 30.14
N GLN A 35 14.64 -7.86 28.86
CA GLN A 35 13.24 -7.78 28.41
C GLN A 35 12.72 -9.11 27.84
N TYR A 36 13.54 -10.16 27.85
CA TYR A 36 13.12 -11.49 27.43
C TYR A 36 12.30 -12.16 28.53
N LYS A 37 11.16 -12.72 28.14
CA LYS A 37 10.32 -13.55 29.00
C LYS A 37 10.10 -14.87 28.28
N ALA A 38 10.65 -15.95 28.82
CA ALA A 38 10.44 -17.28 28.27
C ALA A 38 8.94 -17.61 28.26
N SER A 39 8.46 -18.20 27.16
CA SER A 39 7.10 -18.69 27.06
C SER A 39 7.07 -20.02 26.32
N GLN A 40 6.08 -20.85 26.61
CA GLN A 40 5.96 -22.15 25.94
C GLN A 40 5.81 -21.95 24.43
N GLY A 41 6.65 -22.63 23.65
CA GLY A 41 6.65 -22.53 22.19
C GLY A 41 7.19 -21.21 21.64
N LEU A 42 7.89 -20.41 22.45
CA LEU A 42 8.64 -19.24 22.00
C LEU A 42 9.78 -18.95 22.99
N THR A 43 10.97 -19.39 22.63
CA THR A 43 12.14 -19.38 23.52
C THR A 43 13.37 -18.82 22.83
N ALA A 44 14.22 -18.15 23.61
CA ALA A 44 15.55 -17.72 23.22
C ALA A 44 16.59 -18.18 24.25
N ALA A 45 17.75 -18.62 23.75
CA ALA A 45 18.89 -19.00 24.56
C ALA A 45 20.18 -18.45 23.94
N ALA A 46 20.89 -17.61 24.70
CA ALA A 46 22.21 -17.12 24.33
C ALA A 46 23.28 -18.07 24.89
N ALA A 47 24.16 -18.59 24.03
CA ALA A 47 25.27 -19.46 24.43
C ALA A 47 26.52 -19.14 23.59
N ALA A 48 27.62 -18.81 24.27
CA ALA A 48 28.92 -18.47 23.68
C ALA A 48 28.87 -17.38 22.58
N ASP A 49 28.74 -17.78 21.32
CA ASP A 49 28.78 -16.94 20.12
C ASP A 49 27.44 -16.93 19.35
N THR A 50 26.41 -17.60 19.88
CA THR A 50 25.15 -17.84 19.17
C THR A 50 23.93 -17.57 20.06
N LEU A 51 22.96 -16.82 19.51
CA LEU A 51 21.60 -16.73 20.04
C LEU A 51 20.73 -17.73 19.28
N THR A 52 20.19 -18.73 19.98
CA THR A 52 19.23 -19.67 19.41
C THR A 52 17.82 -19.24 19.77
N VAL A 53 17.01 -18.97 18.76
CA VAL A 53 15.58 -18.71 18.87
C VAL A 53 14.82 -19.93 18.34
N THR A 54 13.82 -20.40 19.08
CA THR A 54 12.95 -21.50 18.68
C THR A 54 11.51 -21.16 18.98
N TRP A 55 10.62 -21.38 18.01
CA TRP A 55 9.20 -21.10 18.16
C TRP A 55 8.33 -22.16 17.49
N ALA A 56 7.14 -22.33 18.06
CA ALA A 56 6.08 -23.12 17.45
C ALA A 56 5.50 -22.34 16.27
N GLY A 57 5.46 -22.95 15.10
CA GLY A 57 4.86 -22.37 13.90
C GLY A 57 3.42 -22.85 13.66
N ALA A 58 2.96 -22.73 12.42
CA ALA A 58 1.66 -23.23 11.98
C ALA A 58 1.64 -24.76 11.88
N ASP A 59 0.46 -25.37 12.00
CA ASP A 59 0.22 -26.81 11.83
C ASP A 59 1.11 -27.73 12.69
N GLY A 60 1.57 -27.22 13.85
CA GLY A 60 2.45 -27.95 14.76
C GLY A 60 3.89 -28.08 14.28
N SER A 61 4.30 -27.28 13.28
CA SER A 61 5.71 -27.12 12.92
C SER A 61 6.52 -26.51 14.07
N GLU A 62 7.82 -26.76 14.07
CA GLU A 62 8.76 -26.08 14.95
C GLU A 62 9.84 -25.42 14.10
N LEU A 63 10.19 -24.19 14.44
CA LEU A 63 11.10 -23.35 13.68
C LEU A 63 12.25 -22.89 14.55
N ARG A 64 13.45 -22.81 13.96
CA ARG A 64 14.67 -22.40 14.66
C ARG A 64 15.47 -21.43 13.82
N MET A 65 15.90 -20.36 14.46
CA MET A 65 16.84 -19.39 13.90
C MET A 65 18.03 -19.26 14.87
N ARG A 66 19.24 -19.50 14.37
CA ARG A 66 20.48 -19.28 15.11
C ARG A 66 21.16 -18.03 14.57
N LEU A 67 21.39 -17.06 15.44
CA LEU A 67 21.94 -15.76 15.10
C LEU A 67 23.33 -15.60 15.72
N ALA A 68 24.23 -14.91 15.02
CA ALA A 68 25.57 -14.56 15.47
C ALA A 68 25.98 -13.20 14.90
N ILE A 69 27.18 -12.73 15.27
CA ILE A 69 27.82 -11.55 14.68
C ILE A 69 29.16 -12.00 14.05
N ASP A 70 29.40 -11.60 12.80
CA ASP A 70 30.67 -11.75 12.09
C ASP A 70 31.25 -10.39 11.74
N ASN A 71 32.38 -10.01 12.34
CA ASN A 71 33.06 -8.74 12.04
C ASN A 71 32.08 -7.54 12.11
N GLY A 72 31.26 -7.49 13.16
CA GLY A 72 30.23 -6.47 13.35
C GLY A 72 28.92 -6.66 12.55
N ALA A 73 28.83 -7.65 11.66
CA ALA A 73 27.62 -7.90 10.87
C ALA A 73 26.76 -9.04 11.47
N PRO A 74 25.45 -8.82 11.73
CA PRO A 74 24.54 -9.90 12.11
C PRO A 74 24.45 -10.97 11.02
N VAL A 75 24.45 -12.24 11.42
CA VAL A 75 24.37 -13.40 10.52
C VAL A 75 23.38 -14.42 11.06
N VAL A 76 22.52 -14.94 10.18
CA VAL A 76 21.70 -16.13 10.45
C VAL A 76 22.54 -17.37 10.18
N ARG A 77 23.18 -17.91 11.22
CA ARG A 77 24.01 -19.13 11.15
C ARG A 77 23.25 -20.33 10.62
N GLU A 78 22.01 -20.47 11.06
CA GLU A 78 21.12 -21.52 10.63
C GLU A 78 19.68 -21.04 10.69
N LEU A 79 18.96 -21.23 9.60
CA LEU A 79 17.50 -21.20 9.57
C LEU A 79 17.02 -22.62 9.30
N ALA A 80 16.18 -23.15 10.19
CA ALA A 80 15.73 -24.53 10.13
C ALA A 80 14.26 -24.67 10.50
N ALA A 81 13.64 -25.71 9.96
CA ALA A 81 12.25 -26.07 10.23
C ALA A 81 12.13 -27.58 10.49
N GLN A 82 11.11 -27.96 11.26
CA GLN A 82 10.83 -29.35 11.60
C GLN A 82 9.31 -29.57 11.52
N ARG A 83 8.90 -30.70 10.93
CA ARG A 83 7.53 -31.20 11.10
C ARG A 83 7.34 -31.65 12.54
N ARG A 84 6.10 -31.69 13.05
CA ARG A 84 5.81 -32.15 14.42
C ARG A 84 6.48 -33.50 14.72
N GLY A 85 7.46 -33.51 15.62
CA GLY A 85 8.21 -34.73 16.00
C GLY A 85 9.16 -35.29 14.93
N GLY A 86 9.40 -34.56 13.83
CA GLY A 86 10.26 -34.97 12.71
C GLY A 86 11.76 -34.75 12.97
N GLN A 87 12.56 -34.65 11.90
CA GLN A 87 13.97 -34.23 11.99
C GLN A 87 14.11 -32.76 11.57
N TRP A 88 15.05 -32.03 12.19
CA TRP A 88 15.36 -30.66 11.80
C TRP A 88 15.92 -30.63 10.38
N ALA A 89 15.28 -29.87 9.51
CA ALA A 89 15.75 -29.59 8.17
C ALA A 89 16.35 -28.19 8.11
N THR A 90 17.62 -28.09 7.71
CA THR A 90 18.26 -26.79 7.48
C THR A 90 17.82 -26.23 6.13
N LEU A 91 17.34 -24.99 6.12
CA LEU A 91 16.84 -24.28 4.95
C LEU A 91 17.83 -23.21 4.46
N GLY A 92 18.75 -22.76 5.32
CA GLY A 92 19.84 -21.87 4.96
C GLY A 92 20.91 -21.82 6.04
N ARG A 93 22.15 -21.50 5.65
CA ARG A 93 23.30 -21.39 6.55
C ARG A 93 24.06 -20.11 6.26
N ASN A 94 24.55 -19.46 7.32
CA ASN A 94 25.37 -18.25 7.25
C ASN A 94 24.75 -17.14 6.39
N LEU A 95 23.43 -16.96 6.46
CA LEU A 95 22.72 -15.98 5.66
C LEU A 95 22.97 -14.58 6.22
N ARG A 96 23.22 -13.60 5.34
CA ARG A 96 23.53 -12.22 5.71
C ARG A 96 22.41 -11.27 5.27
N PRO A 97 21.85 -10.46 6.17
CA PRO A 97 20.85 -9.44 5.83
C PRO A 97 21.43 -8.38 4.91
N GLU A 98 20.80 -8.20 3.75
CA GLU A 98 21.16 -7.18 2.77
C GLU A 98 20.08 -6.10 2.73
N PHE A 99 20.44 -4.84 2.96
CA PHE A 99 19.56 -3.70 2.78
C PHE A 99 20.24 -2.66 1.90
N ARG A 100 19.45 -2.01 1.05
CA ARG A 100 19.89 -0.92 0.18
C ARG A 100 18.85 0.18 0.20
N VAL A 101 19.30 1.42 0.05
CA VAL A 101 18.43 2.59 -0.14
C VAL A 101 18.90 3.41 -1.32
N THR A 102 17.92 3.96 -2.02
CA THR A 102 18.12 5.06 -2.95
C THR A 102 17.28 6.22 -2.45
N SER A 103 17.91 7.35 -2.17
CA SER A 103 17.25 8.57 -1.71
C SER A 103 17.42 9.70 -2.72
N GLY A 104 16.38 10.50 -2.90
CA GLY A 104 16.38 11.75 -3.64
C GLY A 104 15.82 12.90 -2.80
N ARG A 105 15.84 14.11 -3.35
CA ARG A 105 15.28 15.29 -2.71
C ARG A 105 13.77 15.39 -2.97
N ARG A 106 12.99 15.37 -1.89
CA ARG A 106 11.54 15.61 -1.84
C ARG A 106 11.22 17.05 -2.20
N ARG A 107 10.22 17.24 -3.06
CA ARG A 107 9.65 18.55 -3.41
C ARG A 107 8.12 18.46 -3.36
N VAL A 108 7.46 19.61 -3.27
CA VAL A 108 6.00 19.69 -3.43
C VAL A 108 5.62 19.48 -4.89
N GLY A 109 4.45 18.87 -5.15
CA GLY A 109 3.91 18.68 -6.49
C GLY A 109 3.49 20.00 -7.14
N SER A 110 3.63 20.09 -8.47
CA SER A 110 3.23 21.28 -9.23
C SER A 110 1.72 21.51 -9.24
N ASP A 111 0.95 20.43 -9.20
CA ASP A 111 -0.50 20.41 -9.08
C ASP A 111 -0.97 20.98 -7.73
N GLN A 112 -0.33 20.58 -6.63
CA GLN A 112 -0.62 21.14 -5.30
C GLN A 112 -0.42 22.66 -5.27
N LEU A 113 0.68 23.14 -5.88
CA LEU A 113 0.98 24.57 -5.97
C LEU A 113 -0.04 25.33 -6.80
N ASN A 114 -0.56 24.73 -7.87
CA ASN A 114 -1.63 25.34 -8.66
C ASN A 114 -2.91 25.49 -7.82
N THR A 115 -3.29 24.46 -7.06
CA THR A 115 -4.45 24.54 -6.15
C THR A 115 -4.29 25.65 -5.10
N TYR A 116 -3.12 25.77 -4.48
CA TYR A 116 -2.88 26.86 -3.53
C TYR A 116 -2.97 28.25 -4.17
N ARG A 117 -2.49 28.40 -5.42
CA ARG A 117 -2.62 29.65 -6.18
C ARG A 117 -4.09 29.97 -6.47
N GLU A 118 -4.89 28.99 -6.86
CA GLU A 118 -6.33 29.14 -7.11
C GLU A 118 -7.11 29.53 -5.83
N LEU A 119 -6.66 29.03 -4.68
CA LEU A 119 -7.16 29.43 -3.36
C LEU A 119 -6.69 30.81 -2.90
N GLY A 120 -5.85 31.50 -3.68
CA GLY A 120 -5.25 32.79 -3.31
C GLY A 120 -4.24 32.68 -2.16
N ILE A 121 -3.72 31.48 -1.87
CA ILE A 121 -2.72 31.22 -0.83
C ILE A 121 -1.33 31.52 -1.41
N PRO A 122 -0.55 32.43 -0.82
CA PRO A 122 0.78 32.77 -1.33
C PRO A 122 1.74 31.57 -1.29
N LEU A 123 2.46 31.34 -2.38
CA LEU A 123 3.44 30.24 -2.51
C LEU A 123 4.77 30.59 -1.81
N THR A 124 4.74 30.66 -0.48
CA THR A 124 5.92 31.00 0.33
C THR A 124 6.84 29.80 0.54
N ARG A 125 8.10 30.05 0.94
CA ARG A 125 9.03 28.98 1.32
C ARG A 125 8.49 28.13 2.48
N GLU A 126 7.79 28.75 3.43
CA GLU A 126 7.17 28.06 4.56
C GLU A 126 6.07 27.09 4.09
N LEU A 127 5.21 27.52 3.16
CA LEU A 127 4.21 26.64 2.55
C LEU A 127 4.89 25.43 1.89
N LEU A 128 5.93 25.67 1.09
CA LEU A 128 6.66 24.61 0.41
C LEU A 128 7.27 23.59 1.38
N GLU A 129 7.89 24.07 2.47
CA GLU A 129 8.49 23.20 3.48
C GLU A 129 7.45 22.36 4.24
N ARG A 130 6.25 22.91 4.45
CA ARG A 130 5.13 22.19 5.08
C ARG A 130 4.50 21.17 4.13
N GLU A 131 4.21 21.58 2.90
CA GLU A 131 3.36 20.82 1.96
C GLU A 131 4.12 19.79 1.13
N LYS A 132 5.45 19.85 1.05
CA LYS A 132 6.25 18.84 0.33
C LYS A 132 6.02 17.42 0.86
N TRP A 133 5.62 17.26 2.12
CA TRP A 133 5.34 15.95 2.69
C TRP A 133 4.01 15.37 2.20
N ASN A 134 3.16 16.20 1.58
CA ASN A 134 1.90 15.80 0.95
C ASN A 134 2.06 15.47 -0.55
N ALA A 135 3.30 15.39 -1.04
CA ALA A 135 3.59 15.30 -2.47
C ALA A 135 3.24 13.95 -3.08
N PHE A 136 2.59 14.03 -4.24
CA PHE A 136 2.19 12.89 -5.05
C PHE A 136 2.89 12.90 -6.42
N TRP A 137 2.80 14.02 -7.15
CA TRP A 137 3.50 14.24 -8.40
C TRP A 137 4.93 14.74 -8.18
N ASP A 138 5.75 13.89 -7.60
CA ASP A 138 7.16 14.16 -7.31
C ASP A 138 8.03 12.91 -7.49
N ALA A 139 8.50 12.61 -8.70
CA ALA A 139 9.43 11.50 -8.95
C ALA A 139 10.89 11.88 -8.65
N PRO A 140 11.46 11.52 -7.48
CA PRO A 140 12.70 12.12 -7.01
C PRO A 140 13.95 11.60 -7.72
N LEU A 141 13.84 10.44 -8.36
CA LEU A 141 14.93 9.75 -9.06
C LEU A 141 14.96 10.04 -10.56
N ASN A 142 13.94 10.70 -11.09
CA ASN A 142 13.89 11.07 -12.51
C ASN A 142 14.76 12.30 -12.73
N VAL A 143 15.73 12.21 -13.65
CA VAL A 143 16.63 13.31 -14.05
C VAL A 143 16.45 13.52 -15.55
N PRO A 144 16.09 14.73 -16.03
CA PRO A 144 16.00 16.00 -15.31
C PRO A 144 14.71 16.22 -14.47
N GLY A 145 13.85 15.21 -14.35
CA GLY A 145 12.55 15.28 -13.67
C GLY A 145 11.41 15.58 -14.64
N MET A 146 10.19 15.74 -14.10
CA MET A 146 8.98 15.98 -14.91
C MET A 146 9.11 17.25 -15.75
N VAL A 147 8.68 17.17 -17.01
CA VAL A 147 8.51 18.36 -17.86
C VAL A 147 7.27 19.13 -17.41
N LEU A 148 7.49 20.34 -16.89
CA LEU A 148 6.38 21.26 -16.58
C LEU A 148 5.90 21.97 -17.87
N GLY A 149 4.60 22.25 -17.95
CA GLY A 149 3.96 22.89 -19.10
C GLY A 149 4.53 24.28 -19.47
N PRO A 150 4.09 24.87 -20.59
CA PRO A 150 4.54 26.19 -21.01
C PRO A 150 4.26 27.26 -19.94
N ASN A 151 5.10 28.30 -19.88
CA ASN A 151 5.02 29.40 -18.88
C ASN A 151 5.19 28.98 -17.41
N SER A 152 5.91 27.87 -17.15
CA SER A 152 6.17 27.35 -15.80
C SER A 152 7.48 27.84 -15.17
N ASP A 153 8.13 28.88 -15.71
CA ASP A 153 9.46 29.31 -15.26
C ASP A 153 9.50 29.74 -13.78
N GLU A 154 8.42 30.38 -13.32
CA GLU A 154 8.24 30.70 -11.90
C GLU A 154 8.22 29.42 -11.04
N LEU A 155 7.43 28.41 -11.44
CA LEU A 155 7.31 27.13 -10.75
C LEU A 155 8.64 26.35 -10.79
N LYS A 156 9.33 26.33 -11.93
CA LYS A 156 10.66 25.69 -12.05
C LYS A 156 11.65 26.30 -11.07
N LYS A 157 11.68 27.64 -10.99
CA LYS A 157 12.55 28.36 -10.05
C LYS A 157 12.17 28.07 -8.59
N LEU A 158 10.88 28.05 -8.28
CA LEU A 158 10.36 27.81 -6.94
C LEU A 158 10.64 26.37 -6.47
N LEU A 159 10.54 25.40 -7.38
CA LEU A 159 10.79 23.99 -7.14
C LEU A 159 12.27 23.60 -7.26
N ASP A 160 13.15 24.51 -7.71
CA ASP A 160 14.57 24.20 -7.97
C ASP A 160 14.72 23.03 -8.96
N LEU A 161 14.10 23.20 -10.14
CA LEU A 161 14.17 22.28 -11.29
C LEU A 161 15.06 22.86 -12.41
N PRO A 162 15.71 22.02 -13.26
CA PRO A 162 15.62 20.56 -13.30
C PRO A 162 16.33 19.85 -12.14
N ARG A 163 15.92 18.60 -11.88
CA ARG A 163 16.63 17.68 -10.99
C ARG A 163 18.02 17.37 -11.54
N ARG A 164 18.95 17.08 -10.63
CA ARG A 164 20.34 16.75 -10.97
C ARG A 164 20.72 15.38 -10.42
N ALA A 165 21.66 14.70 -11.08
CA ALA A 165 22.09 13.36 -10.69
C ALA A 165 22.69 13.31 -9.27
N GLU A 166 23.31 14.40 -8.81
CA GLU A 166 23.94 14.50 -7.48
C GLU A 166 22.92 14.53 -6.34
N GLU A 167 21.63 14.77 -6.64
CA GLU A 167 20.56 14.67 -5.66
C GLU A 167 20.24 13.22 -5.29
N ILE A 168 20.67 12.25 -6.10
CA ILE A 168 20.38 10.84 -5.91
C ILE A 168 21.56 10.18 -5.20
N LYS A 169 21.32 9.73 -3.96
CA LYS A 169 22.30 8.98 -3.16
C LYS A 169 21.88 7.51 -3.11
N ARG A 170 22.82 6.61 -3.35
CA ARG A 170 22.64 5.16 -3.24
C ARG A 170 23.56 4.63 -2.15
N ALA A 171 23.03 3.77 -1.27
CA ALA A 171 23.81 3.17 -0.21
C ALA A 171 23.37 1.74 0.09
N GLN A 172 24.32 0.92 0.49
CA GLN A 172 24.08 -0.40 1.07
C GLN A 172 24.32 -0.33 2.58
N ALA A 173 23.57 -1.13 3.34
CA ALA A 173 23.74 -1.23 4.77
C ALA A 173 25.12 -1.81 5.12
N SER A 174 25.77 -1.18 6.10
CA SER A 174 26.90 -1.72 6.86
C SER A 174 26.50 -1.83 8.33
N TYR A 175 27.20 -2.68 9.07
CA TYR A 175 26.86 -3.02 10.44
C TYR A 175 28.09 -2.94 11.32
N GLN A 176 27.91 -2.40 12.52
CA GLN A 176 28.89 -2.38 13.61
C GLN A 176 28.22 -2.87 14.91
N ALA A 177 27.50 -3.98 14.82
CA ALA A 177 26.85 -4.60 15.95
C ALA A 177 27.89 -5.24 16.88
N THR A 178 27.82 -4.94 18.18
CA THR A 178 28.67 -5.53 19.23
C THR A 178 27.93 -6.53 20.10
N GLY A 179 26.62 -6.63 19.91
CA GLY A 179 25.72 -7.49 20.66
C GLY A 179 24.30 -7.43 20.12
N CYS A 180 23.36 -8.02 20.84
CA CYS A 180 21.95 -7.98 20.49
C CYS A 180 21.05 -7.68 21.70
N GLU A 181 19.79 -7.35 21.46
CA GLU A 181 18.76 -7.19 22.48
C GLU A 181 17.60 -8.12 22.17
N VAL A 182 17.07 -8.81 23.18
CA VAL A 182 15.95 -9.76 23.03
C VAL A 182 14.77 -9.32 23.90
N LYS A 183 13.64 -9.06 23.25
CA LYS A 183 12.40 -8.61 23.90
C LYS A 183 11.25 -9.57 23.57
N THR A 184 10.53 -10.00 24.60
CA THR A 184 9.26 -10.72 24.43
C THR A 184 8.09 -9.75 24.55
N GLU A 185 7.20 -9.74 23.57
CA GLU A 185 5.99 -8.93 23.56
C GLU A 185 4.80 -9.80 23.14
N GLY A 186 4.02 -10.26 24.11
CA GLY A 186 2.90 -11.19 23.86
C GLY A 186 3.33 -12.45 23.12
N THR A 187 2.85 -12.66 21.89
CA THR A 187 3.16 -13.82 21.04
C THR A 187 4.34 -13.60 20.09
N ARG A 188 5.08 -12.49 20.19
CA ARG A 188 6.25 -12.22 19.36
C ARG A 188 7.54 -12.06 20.17
N LEU A 189 8.65 -12.39 19.52
CA LEU A 189 10.00 -12.20 20.04
C LEU A 189 10.78 -11.32 19.07
N GLU A 190 11.25 -10.18 19.57
CA GLU A 190 12.04 -9.21 18.82
C GLU A 190 13.52 -9.38 19.17
N ILE A 191 14.37 -9.47 18.15
CA ILE A 191 15.82 -9.57 18.27
C ILE A 191 16.45 -8.41 17.50
N THR A 192 17.10 -7.52 18.23
CA THR A 192 17.60 -6.25 17.70
C THR A 192 19.12 -6.21 17.71
N PHE A 193 19.71 -5.71 16.63
CA PHE A 193 21.15 -5.49 16.46
C PHE A 193 21.39 -4.00 16.15
N PRO A 194 21.77 -3.19 17.15
CA PRO A 194 22.18 -1.81 16.95
C PRO A 194 23.42 -1.68 16.05
N GLY A 195 23.63 -0.51 15.47
CA GLY A 195 24.83 -0.20 14.68
C GLY A 195 24.67 -0.39 13.17
N LEU A 196 23.45 -0.34 12.65
CA LEU A 196 23.18 -0.27 11.21
C LEU A 196 23.46 1.16 10.72
N SER A 197 24.25 1.27 9.66
CA SER A 197 24.45 2.50 8.90
C SER A 197 24.15 2.25 7.43
N MET A 198 23.39 3.13 6.78
CA MET A 198 22.96 2.95 5.40
C MET A 198 22.81 4.32 4.71
N GLY A 199 23.94 4.84 4.22
CA GLY A 199 24.00 6.17 3.61
C GLY A 199 23.66 7.25 4.62
N ILE A 200 22.55 7.96 4.37
CA ILE A 200 22.05 9.05 5.22
C ILE A 200 21.26 8.54 6.43
N PHE A 201 21.06 7.22 6.54
CA PHE A 201 20.31 6.59 7.61
C PHE A 201 21.23 5.90 8.62
N ALA A 202 20.86 5.97 9.90
CA ALA A 202 21.48 5.22 10.98
C ALA A 202 20.40 4.59 11.87
N GLY A 203 20.68 3.40 12.42
CA GLY A 203 19.73 2.68 13.23
C GLY A 203 20.13 1.26 13.58
N ARG A 204 19.21 0.33 13.39
CA ARG A 204 19.34 -1.07 13.82
C ARG A 204 18.70 -2.04 12.83
N LEU A 205 19.23 -3.25 12.80
CA LEU A 205 18.56 -4.40 12.20
C LEU A 205 17.68 -5.07 13.26
N GLN A 206 16.49 -5.52 12.88
CA GLN A 206 15.61 -6.29 13.75
C GLN A 206 15.07 -7.53 13.03
N PHE A 207 15.08 -8.67 13.73
CA PHE A 207 14.29 -9.83 13.38
C PHE A 207 13.15 -9.98 14.38
N THR A 208 11.96 -10.30 13.89
CA THR A 208 10.80 -10.63 14.73
C THR A 208 10.23 -11.97 14.30
N VAL A 209 10.04 -12.88 15.26
CA VAL A 209 9.38 -14.17 15.03
C VAL A 209 8.05 -14.22 15.78
N TYR A 210 7.09 -14.96 15.22
CA TYR A 210 5.70 -14.95 15.70
C TYR A 210 5.27 -16.37 16.09
N LYS A 211 4.96 -16.58 17.37
CA LYS A 211 4.43 -17.86 17.86
C LYS A 211 3.10 -18.19 17.17
N GLY A 212 2.96 -19.43 16.74
CA GLY A 212 1.81 -19.94 16.00
C GLY A 212 1.83 -19.66 14.51
N ALA A 213 2.89 -19.01 14.00
CA ALA A 213 3.03 -18.68 12.59
C ALA A 213 4.42 -19.06 12.06
N ASN A 214 4.47 -19.50 10.82
CA ASN A 214 5.72 -19.77 10.12
C ASN A 214 6.40 -18.48 9.60
N LEU A 215 6.25 -17.37 10.32
CA LEU A 215 6.55 -16.02 9.84
C LEU A 215 7.75 -15.43 10.56
N ILE A 216 8.65 -14.81 9.79
CA ILE A 216 9.73 -13.94 10.27
C ILE A 216 9.59 -12.59 9.57
N ARG A 217 9.68 -11.51 10.35
CA ARG A 217 9.85 -10.15 9.83
C ARG A 217 11.30 -9.72 9.99
N GLN A 218 11.95 -9.34 8.90
CA GLN A 218 13.29 -8.73 8.91
C GLN A 218 13.15 -7.25 8.58
N GLU A 219 13.71 -6.38 9.42
CA GLU A 219 13.60 -4.93 9.26
C GLU A 219 14.94 -4.22 9.41
N ALA A 220 15.17 -3.22 8.56
CA ALA A 220 16.05 -2.10 8.91
C ALA A 220 15.17 -0.99 9.51
N ILE A 221 15.40 -0.69 10.80
CA ILE A 221 14.72 0.39 11.51
C ILE A 221 15.73 1.53 11.68
N ALA A 222 15.60 2.56 10.85
CA ALA A 222 16.61 3.61 10.75
C ALA A 222 15.98 4.99 10.58
N LYS A 223 16.72 6.03 10.98
CA LYS A 223 16.29 7.42 10.81
C LYS A 223 17.38 8.24 10.14
N THR A 224 16.99 9.37 9.58
CA THR A 224 17.89 10.38 9.03
C THR A 224 17.56 11.74 9.63
N GLU A 225 18.56 12.62 9.69
CA GLU A 225 18.37 14.03 10.06
C GLU A 225 18.43 14.94 8.81
N GLU A 226 18.68 14.38 7.62
CA GLU A 226 18.69 15.16 6.39
C GLU A 226 17.27 15.71 6.08
N PRO A 227 17.14 16.99 5.70
CA PRO A 227 15.85 17.56 5.36
C PRO A 227 15.40 17.12 3.97
N SER A 228 14.08 17.07 3.76
CA SER A 228 13.47 16.86 2.43
C SER A 228 13.89 15.56 1.76
N VAL A 229 13.89 14.45 2.48
CA VAL A 229 14.27 13.14 1.94
C VAL A 229 13.04 12.40 1.43
N ALA A 230 13.14 11.93 0.18
CA ALA A 230 12.29 10.89 -0.38
C ALA A 230 13.15 9.67 -0.68
N TYR A 231 12.68 8.46 -0.37
CA TYR A 231 13.52 7.27 -0.53
C TYR A 231 12.74 6.01 -0.86
N LYS A 232 13.42 5.04 -1.45
CA LYS A 232 12.98 3.65 -1.58
C LYS A 232 14.05 2.70 -1.03
N TYR A 233 13.68 1.44 -0.83
CA TYR A 233 14.60 0.45 -0.31
C TYR A 233 14.52 -0.89 -1.03
N GLU A 234 15.58 -1.68 -0.89
CA GLU A 234 15.59 -3.11 -1.13
C GLU A 234 15.99 -3.83 0.15
N ALA A 235 15.43 -5.02 0.37
CA ALA A 235 15.74 -5.86 1.53
C ALA A 235 15.93 -7.30 1.06
N GLY A 236 16.84 -8.03 1.67
CA GLY A 236 17.14 -9.40 1.26
C GLY A 236 17.98 -10.20 2.23
N LEU A 237 18.29 -11.41 1.81
CA LEU A 237 19.19 -12.35 2.46
C LEU A 237 20.17 -12.91 1.44
N GLN A 238 21.45 -12.81 1.75
CA GLN A 238 22.57 -13.32 0.95
C GLN A 238 23.09 -14.63 1.51
N GLY A 239 23.57 -15.52 0.64
CA GLY A 239 24.38 -16.68 1.04
C GLY A 239 23.69 -18.04 0.89
N PHE A 240 22.63 -18.13 0.08
CA PHE A 240 22.00 -19.40 -0.25
C PHE A 240 22.86 -20.20 -1.23
N SER A 241 22.80 -21.53 -1.18
CA SER A 241 23.66 -22.40 -1.98
C SER A 241 23.05 -22.70 -3.36
N THR A 242 23.83 -22.47 -4.42
CA THR A 242 23.44 -22.82 -5.81
C THR A 242 23.43 -24.33 -6.07
N ASP A 243 24.17 -25.13 -5.30
CA ASP A 243 24.33 -26.58 -5.53
C ASP A 243 23.08 -27.40 -5.19
N ALA A 244 22.32 -26.94 -4.20
CA ALA A 244 21.21 -27.71 -3.62
C ALA A 244 19.88 -26.94 -3.59
N GLN A 245 19.87 -25.66 -3.98
CA GLN A 245 18.68 -24.83 -3.87
C GLN A 245 18.37 -24.12 -5.19
N ARG A 246 17.10 -23.77 -5.35
CA ARG A 246 16.58 -23.05 -6.52
C ARG A 246 15.60 -21.98 -6.10
N VAL A 247 15.40 -20.99 -6.97
CA VAL A 247 14.33 -20.01 -6.81
C VAL A 247 13.11 -20.49 -7.60
N ARG A 248 11.92 -20.37 -7.02
CA ARG A 248 10.63 -20.68 -7.67
C ARG A 248 9.60 -19.59 -7.43
N TRP A 249 8.76 -19.33 -8.42
CA TRP A 249 7.67 -18.36 -8.35
C TRP A 249 6.58 -18.72 -9.34
N ARG A 250 5.44 -18.02 -9.27
CA ARG A 250 4.44 -18.00 -10.34
C ARG A 250 4.63 -16.73 -11.17
N ASP A 251 4.72 -16.83 -12.48
CA ASP A 251 4.68 -15.65 -13.34
C ASP A 251 3.29 -15.01 -13.36
N THR A 252 3.11 -13.93 -14.14
CA THR A 252 1.85 -13.19 -14.20
C THR A 252 0.68 -13.99 -14.79
N SER A 253 0.93 -15.00 -15.64
CA SER A 253 -0.13 -15.96 -16.08
C SER A 253 -0.49 -16.96 -14.97
N GLY A 254 0.37 -17.12 -13.96
CA GLY A 254 0.20 -18.05 -12.86
C GLY A 254 0.97 -19.35 -13.04
N ASP A 255 1.77 -19.47 -14.09
CA ASP A 255 2.55 -20.64 -14.40
C ASP A 255 3.81 -20.72 -13.52
N TRP A 256 4.19 -21.95 -13.16
CA TRP A 256 5.34 -22.18 -12.31
C TRP A 256 6.65 -21.96 -13.06
N GLN A 257 7.45 -21.05 -12.52
CA GLN A 257 8.80 -20.76 -12.98
C GLN A 257 9.85 -21.25 -11.98
N LYS A 258 11.06 -21.50 -12.46
CA LYS A 258 12.22 -21.85 -11.63
C LYS A 258 13.53 -21.32 -12.20
N TYR A 259 14.49 -21.04 -11.31
CA TYR A 259 15.88 -20.77 -11.67
C TYR A 259 16.81 -21.62 -10.82
N GLU A 260 17.62 -22.46 -11.48
CA GLU A 260 18.53 -23.46 -10.88
C GLU A 260 20.00 -23.06 -10.99
N PHE A 261 20.28 -21.77 -11.21
CA PHE A 261 21.63 -21.16 -11.10
C PHE A 261 22.73 -21.73 -12.02
N GLY A 262 22.38 -22.37 -13.12
CA GLY A 262 23.34 -22.87 -14.12
C GLY A 262 24.01 -21.80 -15.00
N GLY A 263 23.55 -20.54 -14.95
CA GLY A 263 24.13 -19.42 -15.71
C GLY A 263 25.31 -18.73 -15.00
N THR A 264 25.86 -17.66 -15.58
CA THR A 264 26.94 -16.87 -14.96
C THR A 264 26.44 -16.01 -13.78
N PRO A 265 27.32 -15.56 -12.86
CA PRO A 265 26.97 -14.60 -11.83
C PRO A 265 26.30 -13.33 -12.40
N ASN A 266 25.34 -12.78 -11.65
CA ASN A 266 24.59 -11.60 -12.03
C ASN A 266 25.33 -10.32 -11.58
N GLN A 267 25.27 -9.26 -12.39
CA GLN A 267 25.84 -7.94 -12.05
C GLN A 267 24.85 -7.04 -11.31
N SER A 268 23.56 -7.38 -11.32
CA SER A 268 22.45 -6.62 -10.73
C SER A 268 21.40 -7.56 -10.15
N LEU A 269 20.42 -7.01 -9.42
CA LEU A 269 19.27 -7.77 -8.95
C LEU A 269 18.41 -8.17 -10.16
N VAL A 270 18.06 -9.45 -10.27
CA VAL A 270 17.09 -9.93 -11.25
C VAL A 270 15.69 -9.77 -10.66
N ALA A 271 14.98 -8.74 -11.11
CA ALA A 271 13.59 -8.49 -10.69
C ALA A 271 12.65 -9.52 -11.34
N LEU A 272 11.78 -10.12 -10.53
CA LEU A 272 10.78 -11.09 -10.96
C LEU A 272 9.41 -10.45 -10.96
N ARG A 273 8.73 -10.41 -12.11
CA ARG A 273 7.29 -10.13 -12.18
C ARG A 273 6.50 -11.36 -11.70
N ALA A 274 6.62 -11.63 -10.41
CA ALA A 274 5.95 -12.74 -9.76
C ALA A 274 4.52 -12.33 -9.41
N ARG A 275 3.55 -13.20 -9.72
CA ARG A 275 2.18 -13.03 -9.28
C ARG A 275 2.12 -13.05 -7.75
N ASN A 276 1.31 -12.15 -7.18
CA ASN A 276 1.17 -11.93 -5.74
C ASN A 276 2.45 -11.51 -5.00
N ARG A 277 3.53 -11.15 -5.71
CA ARG A 277 4.77 -10.65 -5.09
C ARG A 277 5.45 -11.68 -4.19
N VAL A 278 5.28 -12.97 -4.49
CA VAL A 278 5.88 -14.07 -3.71
C VAL A 278 6.82 -14.89 -4.58
N ALA A 279 8.02 -15.14 -4.06
CA ALA A 279 8.94 -16.14 -4.57
C ALA A 279 9.47 -16.99 -3.41
N THR A 280 10.08 -18.13 -3.73
CA THR A 280 10.62 -19.05 -2.73
C THR A 280 12.04 -19.44 -3.06
N VAL A 281 12.84 -19.65 -2.02
CA VAL A 281 14.01 -20.55 -2.07
C VAL A 281 13.51 -21.95 -1.72
N GLU A 282 13.75 -22.93 -2.59
CA GLU A 282 13.42 -24.34 -2.37
C GLU A 282 14.72 -25.14 -2.29
N GLY A 283 14.88 -25.92 -1.21
CA GLY A 283 15.98 -26.86 -1.03
C GLY A 283 15.49 -28.25 -0.63
N PRO A 284 16.39 -29.20 -0.33
CA PRO A 284 16.03 -30.60 -0.10
C PRO A 284 15.20 -30.81 1.17
N GLY A 285 15.32 -29.89 2.14
CA GLY A 285 14.67 -29.98 3.44
C GLY A 285 13.40 -29.14 3.59
N GLY A 286 13.04 -28.33 2.59
CA GLY A 286 11.90 -27.42 2.64
C GLY A 286 12.15 -26.10 1.90
N SER A 287 11.33 -25.10 2.21
CA SER A 287 11.27 -23.85 1.48
C SER A 287 11.18 -22.62 2.39
N ILE A 288 11.66 -21.50 1.86
CA ILE A 288 11.49 -20.17 2.44
C ILE A 288 10.82 -19.30 1.38
N ALA A 289 9.56 -18.93 1.59
CA ALA A 289 8.92 -17.89 0.78
C ALA A 289 9.36 -16.51 1.28
N PHE A 290 9.54 -15.56 0.37
CA PHE A 290 9.88 -14.18 0.67
C PHE A 290 8.96 -13.23 -0.08
N PHE A 291 8.46 -12.22 0.62
CA PHE A 291 7.44 -11.31 0.12
C PHE A 291 7.46 -9.97 0.89
N PRO A 292 7.02 -8.87 0.28
CA PRO A 292 6.92 -7.58 0.95
C PRO A 292 5.70 -7.50 1.88
N PRO A 293 5.63 -6.52 2.80
CA PRO A 293 4.34 -6.09 3.38
C PRO A 293 3.29 -5.90 2.28
N PRO A 294 2.04 -6.38 2.44
CA PRO A 294 1.08 -6.43 1.32
C PRO A 294 0.69 -5.06 0.76
N HIS A 295 0.48 -4.07 1.64
CA HIS A 295 0.00 -2.74 1.26
C HIS A 295 1.03 -1.63 1.56
N LYS A 296 1.57 -1.58 2.79
CA LYS A 296 2.50 -0.52 3.21
C LYS A 296 3.87 -0.53 2.51
N PHE A 297 4.16 -1.57 1.72
CA PHE A 297 5.30 -1.62 0.81
C PHE A 297 5.08 -0.80 -0.48
N PHE A 298 3.88 -0.29 -0.71
CA PHE A 298 3.54 0.46 -1.90
C PHE A 298 3.40 1.93 -1.54
N PHE A 299 4.20 2.77 -2.20
CA PHE A 299 4.07 4.21 -2.13
C PHE A 299 3.23 4.74 -3.28
N SER A 300 2.89 6.02 -3.22
CA SER A 300 2.07 6.76 -4.18
C SER A 300 2.37 6.43 -5.64
N ARG A 301 1.42 5.73 -6.26
CA ARG A 301 1.31 5.49 -7.70
C ARG A 301 -0.17 5.53 -8.07
N GLU A 302 -0.45 5.89 -9.31
CA GLU A 302 -1.77 5.77 -9.96
C GLU A 302 -1.79 4.57 -10.90
N LEU A 303 -0.78 3.70 -10.83
CA LEU A 303 -0.61 2.52 -11.67
C LEU A 303 -0.30 1.31 -10.80
N GLU A 304 -0.85 0.17 -11.21
CA GLU A 304 -0.69 -1.11 -10.51
C GLU A 304 0.22 -2.06 -11.28
N ILE A 305 1.02 -1.54 -12.22
CA ILE A 305 1.92 -2.36 -13.03
C ILE A 305 2.84 -3.17 -12.12
N ASN A 306 3.02 -4.46 -12.43
CA ASN A 306 3.98 -5.30 -11.73
C ASN A 306 5.42 -4.94 -12.13
N LEU A 307 6.10 -4.12 -11.33
CA LEU A 307 7.48 -3.67 -11.54
C LEU A 307 8.55 -4.65 -11.01
N GLY A 308 8.13 -5.86 -10.65
CA GLY A 308 8.99 -6.92 -10.12
C GLY A 308 9.45 -6.65 -8.68
N TYR A 309 8.57 -6.99 -7.72
CA TYR A 309 8.73 -6.66 -6.29
C TYR A 309 9.55 -7.67 -5.48
N VAL A 310 9.87 -8.82 -6.09
CA VAL A 310 10.78 -9.83 -5.53
C VAL A 310 11.94 -10.06 -6.49
N TRP A 311 13.10 -10.42 -5.98
CA TRP A 311 14.32 -10.56 -6.77
C TRP A 311 15.19 -11.74 -6.33
N TYR A 312 16.04 -12.19 -7.25
CA TYR A 312 17.21 -13.03 -6.95
C TYR A 312 18.48 -12.44 -7.57
N ARG A 313 19.65 -12.86 -7.09
CA ARG A 313 20.95 -12.54 -7.68
C ARG A 313 21.89 -13.71 -7.46
N LYS A 314 22.37 -14.36 -8.53
CA LYS A 314 23.51 -15.29 -8.45
C LYS A 314 24.75 -14.46 -8.13
N ASP A 315 25.30 -14.60 -6.93
CA ASP A 315 26.43 -13.80 -6.46
C ASP A 315 27.75 -14.32 -7.03
N ASP A 316 27.91 -15.64 -7.02
CA ASP A 316 29.07 -16.36 -7.56
C ASP A 316 28.66 -17.79 -7.97
N GLU A 317 29.62 -18.68 -8.23
CA GLU A 317 29.32 -20.06 -8.64
C GLU A 317 28.60 -20.89 -7.58
N LYS A 318 28.76 -20.55 -6.29
CA LYS A 318 28.27 -21.31 -5.14
C LYS A 318 27.13 -20.63 -4.39
N LEU A 319 27.01 -19.31 -4.54
CA LEU A 319 26.12 -18.50 -3.72
C LEU A 319 25.14 -17.65 -4.53
N PHE A 320 23.94 -17.47 -3.96
CA PHE A 320 22.97 -16.49 -4.43
C PHE A 320 22.25 -15.78 -3.28
N SER A 321 21.61 -14.69 -3.64
CA SER A 321 20.83 -13.81 -2.77
C SER A 321 19.39 -13.69 -3.26
N ILE A 322 18.46 -13.42 -2.34
CA ILE A 322 17.05 -13.16 -2.63
C ILE A 322 16.54 -11.96 -1.84
N GLY A 323 15.39 -11.42 -2.23
CA GLY A 323 14.73 -10.39 -1.43
C GLY A 323 13.54 -9.72 -2.10
N VAL A 324 13.15 -8.60 -1.52
CA VAL A 324 12.12 -7.68 -2.02
C VAL A 324 12.77 -6.37 -2.51
N ARG A 325 12.14 -5.70 -3.47
CA ARG A 325 12.65 -4.44 -4.02
C ARG A 325 11.53 -3.51 -4.48
N HIS A 326 11.87 -2.23 -4.55
CA HIS A 326 11.14 -1.23 -5.32
C HIS A 326 11.91 -0.93 -6.62
N ALA A 327 11.20 -0.57 -7.69
CA ALA A 327 11.82 -0.04 -8.89
C ALA A 327 12.44 1.34 -8.69
N ASP A 328 13.34 1.73 -9.60
CA ASP A 328 13.92 3.08 -9.62
C ASP A 328 12.93 4.08 -10.28
N HIS A 329 12.10 3.58 -11.20
CA HIS A 329 11.19 4.37 -12.04
C HIS A 329 9.88 3.60 -12.25
N GLU A 330 8.84 4.35 -12.60
CA GLU A 330 7.58 3.82 -13.10
C GLU A 330 7.72 3.31 -14.55
N GLU A 331 6.77 2.50 -15.01
CA GLU A 331 6.62 2.10 -16.40
C GLU A 331 5.35 2.70 -17.02
N MET A 332 5.40 2.90 -18.34
CA MET A 332 4.24 3.34 -19.10
C MET A 332 3.16 2.25 -19.07
N PHE A 333 1.95 2.59 -18.62
CA PHE A 333 0.81 1.69 -18.78
C PHE A 333 0.48 1.49 -20.26
N ARG A 334 -0.16 0.37 -20.61
CA ARG A 334 -0.59 0.10 -21.99
C ARG A 334 -1.79 1.02 -22.31
N PRO A 335 -1.67 2.02 -23.20
CA PRO A 335 -2.85 2.79 -23.60
C PRO A 335 -3.73 1.92 -24.51
N GLN A 336 -5.05 2.05 -24.39
CA GLN A 336 -5.99 1.42 -25.31
C GLN A 336 -6.38 2.33 -26.48
N GLY A 337 -6.95 1.75 -27.53
CA GLY A 337 -7.45 2.43 -28.73
C GLY A 337 -6.53 2.29 -29.96
N VAL A 338 -7.01 2.75 -31.13
CA VAL A 338 -6.28 2.69 -32.41
C VAL A 338 -5.60 4.04 -32.69
N PRO A 339 -4.26 4.13 -32.80
CA PRO A 339 -3.57 5.37 -33.13
C PRO A 339 -4.09 6.01 -34.43
N GLY A 340 -4.43 7.30 -34.37
CA GLY A 340 -4.92 8.07 -35.53
C GLY A 340 -6.43 8.00 -35.79
N HIS A 341 -7.20 7.27 -34.95
CA HIS A 341 -8.66 7.20 -35.08
C HIS A 341 -9.40 8.30 -34.29
N ASP A 342 -8.85 8.76 -33.15
CA ASP A 342 -9.43 9.82 -32.30
C ASP A 342 -8.37 10.58 -31.47
N GLU A 343 -8.69 11.80 -31.05
CA GLU A 343 -7.86 12.66 -30.19
C GLU A 343 -7.49 12.01 -28.84
N TRP A 344 -8.33 11.09 -28.36
CA TRP A 344 -8.17 10.40 -27.08
C TRP A 344 -7.00 9.42 -27.02
N VAL A 345 -6.61 8.79 -28.13
CA VAL A 345 -5.48 7.85 -28.11
C VAL A 345 -4.17 8.60 -27.90
N THR A 346 -4.01 9.75 -28.56
CA THR A 346 -2.87 10.66 -28.32
C THR A 346 -2.89 11.18 -26.89
N GLY A 347 -4.05 11.60 -26.38
CA GLY A 347 -4.20 12.03 -24.98
C GLY A 347 -3.80 10.94 -23.97
N ARG A 348 -4.22 9.69 -24.19
CA ARG A 348 -3.87 8.53 -23.35
C ARG A 348 -2.37 8.21 -23.38
N ILE A 349 -1.73 8.31 -24.56
CA ILE A 349 -0.27 8.12 -24.69
C ILE A 349 0.47 9.22 -23.90
N THR A 350 0.11 10.48 -24.10
CA THR A 350 0.71 11.61 -23.38
C THR A 350 0.48 11.50 -21.86
N GLN A 351 -0.69 11.01 -21.44
CA GLN A 351 -0.96 10.73 -20.03
C GLN A 351 -0.01 9.64 -19.50
N ALA A 352 0.12 8.51 -20.20
CA ALA A 352 1.00 7.42 -19.78
C ALA A 352 2.48 7.84 -19.70
N GLU A 353 2.94 8.69 -20.62
CA GLU A 353 4.27 9.32 -20.57
C GLU A 353 4.42 10.18 -19.31
N ARG A 354 3.46 11.07 -19.03
CA ARG A 354 3.49 11.95 -17.85
C ARG A 354 3.53 11.17 -16.54
N PHE A 355 2.84 10.04 -16.47
CA PHE A 355 2.85 9.17 -15.28
C PHE A 355 4.25 8.60 -15.06
N THR A 356 4.87 8.09 -16.12
CA THR A 356 6.26 7.61 -16.08
C THR A 356 7.25 8.69 -15.60
N GLU A 357 7.01 9.94 -16.00
CA GLU A 357 7.89 11.07 -15.66
C GLU A 357 7.78 11.57 -14.22
N GLY A 358 6.62 11.43 -13.57
CA GLY A 358 6.36 12.14 -12.30
C GLY A 358 5.56 11.39 -11.25
N ASN A 359 4.93 10.26 -11.58
CA ASN A 359 4.05 9.50 -10.71
C ASN A 359 4.81 8.38 -9.99
N PHE A 360 5.83 8.76 -9.23
CA PHE A 360 6.67 7.78 -8.53
C PHE A 360 7.28 8.39 -7.26
N ALA A 361 6.40 8.73 -6.31
CA ALA A 361 6.75 9.66 -5.23
C ALA A 361 7.81 9.11 -4.26
N LEU A 362 7.92 7.79 -4.10
CA LEU A 362 8.67 7.14 -3.02
C LEU A 362 8.16 7.49 -1.61
N TYR A 363 8.78 6.93 -0.57
CA TYR A 363 8.45 7.23 0.82
C TYR A 363 9.01 8.58 1.26
N ASN A 364 8.28 9.25 2.14
CA ASN A 364 8.81 10.36 2.94
C ASN A 364 9.73 9.83 4.05
N ALA A 365 10.81 10.57 4.34
CA ALA A 365 11.59 10.40 5.57
C ALA A 365 11.78 11.76 6.27
N PRO A 366 10.78 12.22 7.05
CA PRO A 366 10.94 13.42 7.85
C PRO A 366 12.10 13.31 8.85
N PRO A 367 12.87 14.38 9.10
CA PRO A 367 14.00 14.34 10.02
C PRO A 367 13.64 13.77 11.40
N GLY A 368 14.49 12.88 11.92
CA GLY A 368 14.35 12.30 13.24
C GLY A 368 13.33 11.15 13.35
N THR A 369 12.58 10.84 12.29
CA THR A 369 11.56 9.78 12.29
C THR A 369 12.14 8.39 12.00
N TRP A 370 11.66 7.37 12.70
CA TRP A 370 12.12 5.99 12.54
C TRP A 370 11.40 5.29 11.39
N GLN A 371 12.07 5.16 10.27
CA GLN A 371 11.58 4.47 9.08
C GLN A 371 11.74 2.95 9.24
N ARG A 372 10.65 2.20 9.02
CA ARG A 372 10.60 0.74 9.19
C ARG A 372 10.59 0.02 7.84
N MET A 373 11.78 -0.30 7.33
CA MET A 373 11.96 -0.96 6.03
C MET A 373 11.90 -2.48 6.22
N ALA A 374 10.79 -3.11 5.86
CA ALA A 374 10.51 -4.51 6.18
C ALA A 374 10.49 -5.45 4.97
N MET A 375 10.80 -6.72 5.21
CA MET A 375 10.43 -7.86 4.38
C MET A 375 9.95 -9.01 5.26
N PHE A 376 9.12 -9.90 4.70
CA PHE A 376 8.65 -11.09 5.37
C PHE A 376 9.25 -12.35 4.77
N LEU A 377 9.47 -13.35 5.63
CA LEU A 377 9.87 -14.70 5.27
C LEU A 377 8.85 -15.68 5.85
N TYR A 378 8.34 -16.59 5.01
CA TYR A 378 7.55 -17.74 5.44
C TYR A 378 8.41 -19.00 5.37
N VAL A 379 8.63 -19.66 6.50
CA VAL A 379 9.62 -20.73 6.65
C VAL A 379 8.91 -22.06 6.90
N THR A 380 9.17 -23.08 6.07
CA THR A 380 8.44 -24.36 6.17
C THR A 380 9.30 -25.56 5.76
N PRO A 381 9.09 -26.75 6.38
CA PRO A 381 9.73 -27.99 5.92
C PRO A 381 9.07 -28.57 4.64
N GLU A 382 8.08 -27.88 4.08
CA GLU A 382 7.38 -28.26 2.86
C GLU A 382 8.01 -27.65 1.60
N ALA A 383 7.63 -28.17 0.43
CA ALA A 383 8.10 -27.70 -0.88
C ALA A 383 7.53 -26.31 -1.25
N ALA A 384 8.03 -25.73 -2.34
CA ALA A 384 7.70 -24.37 -2.76
C ALA A 384 6.20 -24.08 -2.91
N PRO A 385 5.35 -24.96 -3.49
CA PRO A 385 3.91 -24.70 -3.57
C PRO A 385 3.26 -24.44 -2.21
N ALA A 386 3.53 -25.30 -1.22
CA ALA A 386 3.00 -25.13 0.14
C ALA A 386 3.58 -23.90 0.86
N ALA A 387 4.83 -23.52 0.56
CA ALA A 387 5.42 -22.29 1.09
C ALA A 387 4.75 -21.04 0.51
N ILE A 388 4.45 -21.02 -0.79
CA ILE A 388 3.69 -19.95 -1.42
C ILE A 388 2.26 -19.90 -0.85
N ASP A 389 1.57 -21.04 -0.77
CA ASP A 389 0.20 -21.09 -0.22
C ASP A 389 0.15 -20.59 1.23
N GLY A 390 1.13 -20.96 2.06
CA GLY A 390 1.24 -20.47 3.43
C GLY A 390 1.54 -18.97 3.54
N ALA A 391 2.33 -18.41 2.63
CA ALA A 391 2.53 -16.96 2.54
C ALA A 391 1.25 -16.24 2.08
N LEU A 392 0.58 -16.78 1.07
CA LEU A 392 -0.65 -16.19 0.50
C LEU A 392 -1.86 -16.30 1.41
N ALA A 393 -1.88 -17.25 2.34
CA ALA A 393 -2.92 -17.30 3.37
C ALA A 393 -3.02 -15.97 4.14
N PHE A 394 -1.90 -15.26 4.32
CA PHE A 394 -1.88 -13.97 5.00
C PHE A 394 -2.63 -12.84 4.27
N THR A 395 -2.84 -12.94 2.96
CA THR A 395 -3.63 -11.96 2.18
C THR A 395 -4.92 -12.57 1.63
N HIS A 396 -5.34 -13.73 2.16
CA HIS A 396 -6.42 -14.54 1.59
C HIS A 396 -6.22 -14.79 0.08
N ASN A 397 -4.98 -15.05 -0.35
CA ASN A 397 -4.59 -15.19 -1.75
C ASN A 397 -4.88 -13.93 -2.60
N ASP A 398 -4.63 -12.75 -2.01
CA ASP A 398 -4.96 -11.44 -2.57
C ASP A 398 -6.45 -11.31 -2.91
N THR A 399 -7.34 -11.76 -2.02
CA THR A 399 -8.79 -11.66 -2.23
C THR A 399 -9.50 -11.12 -0.98
N TYR A 400 -10.56 -10.34 -1.19
CA TYR A 400 -11.43 -9.90 -0.11
C TYR A 400 -12.32 -11.06 0.35
N LYS A 401 -12.14 -11.46 1.60
CA LYS A 401 -12.92 -12.53 2.23
C LYS A 401 -14.38 -12.07 2.44
N PRO A 402 -15.39 -12.82 1.98
CA PRO A 402 -16.79 -12.50 2.25
C PRO A 402 -17.11 -12.44 3.75
N VAL A 403 -17.86 -11.40 4.16
CA VAL A 403 -18.40 -11.24 5.51
C VAL A 403 -19.92 -11.27 5.45
N ALA A 404 -20.56 -12.08 6.28
CA ALA A 404 -22.03 -12.21 6.29
C ALA A 404 -22.72 -10.86 6.53
N GLY A 405 -23.71 -10.53 5.69
CA GLY A 405 -24.43 -9.25 5.74
C GLY A 405 -23.70 -8.06 5.11
N TYR A 406 -22.56 -8.30 4.46
CA TYR A 406 -21.77 -7.28 3.78
C TYR A 406 -21.54 -7.64 2.31
N GLN A 407 -21.36 -6.61 1.49
CA GLN A 407 -20.87 -6.70 0.10
C GLN A 407 -19.60 -5.87 -0.01
N VAL A 408 -18.61 -6.39 -0.75
CA VAL A 408 -17.34 -5.70 -0.97
C VAL A 408 -17.48 -4.72 -2.13
N MET A 409 -17.25 -3.45 -1.86
CA MET A 409 -17.26 -2.38 -2.84
C MET A 409 -15.88 -1.74 -2.98
N ASN A 410 -15.38 -1.66 -4.21
CA ASN A 410 -14.24 -0.83 -4.56
C ASN A 410 -14.71 0.36 -5.42
N THR A 411 -14.05 1.50 -5.28
CA THR A 411 -14.47 2.73 -5.96
C THR A 411 -13.27 3.44 -6.58
N HIS A 412 -13.58 4.38 -7.48
CA HIS A 412 -12.61 5.33 -8.03
C HIS A 412 -11.60 4.66 -8.98
N TYR A 413 -12.10 3.89 -9.95
CA TYR A 413 -11.27 3.35 -11.04
C TYR A 413 -11.37 4.20 -12.29
N HIS A 414 -10.23 4.44 -12.92
CA HIS A 414 -10.14 5.08 -14.23
C HIS A 414 -9.81 4.02 -15.30
N ALA A 415 -10.83 3.47 -15.97
CA ALA A 415 -10.63 2.41 -16.98
C ALA A 415 -11.21 2.77 -18.35
N PRO A 416 -11.29 4.06 -18.72
CA PRO A 416 -12.12 4.60 -19.82
C PRO A 416 -13.22 3.67 -20.39
N PHE A 417 -14.07 3.06 -19.54
CA PHE A 417 -14.82 1.84 -19.89
C PHE A 417 -15.70 2.05 -21.12
N THR A 418 -16.42 3.17 -21.16
CA THR A 418 -17.27 3.51 -22.32
C THR A 418 -16.45 3.64 -23.60
N MET A 419 -15.29 4.30 -23.53
CA MET A 419 -14.43 4.51 -24.70
C MET A 419 -13.85 3.19 -25.18
N GLN A 420 -13.43 2.28 -24.28
CA GLN A 420 -12.92 0.96 -24.66
C GLN A 420 -13.93 0.20 -25.54
N LEU A 421 -15.20 0.22 -25.15
CA LEU A 421 -16.26 -0.50 -25.85
C LEU A 421 -16.66 0.15 -27.17
N LYS A 422 -16.68 1.50 -27.22
CA LYS A 422 -16.95 2.24 -28.46
C LYS A 422 -15.81 2.03 -29.48
N ASP A 423 -14.55 2.09 -29.04
CA ASP A 423 -13.37 1.79 -29.87
C ASP A 423 -13.44 0.37 -30.44
N ALA A 424 -13.94 -0.59 -29.66
CA ALA A 424 -14.13 -1.97 -30.10
C ALA A 424 -15.38 -2.19 -30.99
N GLY A 425 -16.23 -1.16 -31.15
CA GLY A 425 -17.45 -1.22 -31.94
C GLY A 425 -18.57 -2.08 -31.33
N SER A 426 -18.47 -2.45 -30.04
CA SER A 426 -19.48 -3.29 -29.38
C SER A 426 -19.47 -3.12 -27.86
N LEU A 427 -20.66 -2.90 -27.29
CA LEU A 427 -20.86 -2.87 -25.83
C LEU A 427 -20.75 -4.26 -25.18
N ASP A 428 -20.64 -5.33 -25.96
CA ASP A 428 -20.57 -6.72 -25.47
C ASP A 428 -19.13 -7.24 -25.36
N VAL A 429 -18.13 -6.46 -25.80
CA VAL A 429 -16.71 -6.81 -25.63
C VAL A 429 -16.36 -6.79 -24.15
N GLN A 430 -15.71 -7.84 -23.66
CA GLN A 430 -15.27 -7.90 -22.27
C GLN A 430 -13.98 -7.09 -22.09
N ALA A 431 -14.06 -6.02 -21.31
CA ALA A 431 -12.88 -5.25 -20.94
C ALA A 431 -11.96 -6.05 -20.00
N GLU A 432 -10.65 -6.01 -20.22
CA GLU A 432 -9.66 -6.84 -19.52
C GLU A 432 -9.58 -6.58 -18.01
N TRP A 433 -9.99 -5.38 -17.58
CA TRP A 433 -10.06 -5.01 -16.18
C TRP A 433 -11.16 -5.77 -15.41
N ILE A 434 -12.23 -6.20 -16.07
CA ILE A 434 -13.37 -6.89 -15.43
C ILE A 434 -12.92 -8.19 -14.75
N PRO A 435 -12.30 -9.15 -15.45
CA PRO A 435 -11.81 -10.37 -14.80
C PRO A 435 -10.69 -10.10 -13.77
N ALA A 436 -9.87 -9.05 -13.98
CA ALA A 436 -8.84 -8.66 -13.02
C ALA A 436 -9.46 -8.30 -11.65
N ILE A 437 -10.47 -7.43 -11.63
CA ILE A 437 -11.19 -7.02 -10.41
C ILE A 437 -12.07 -8.17 -9.85
N ARG A 438 -12.87 -8.84 -10.70
CA ARG A 438 -13.79 -9.90 -10.24
C ARG A 438 -13.06 -11.04 -9.53
N SER A 439 -11.82 -11.34 -9.93
CA SER A 439 -11.00 -12.38 -9.29
C SER A 439 -10.65 -12.12 -7.82
N ARG A 440 -10.89 -10.90 -7.31
CA ARG A 440 -10.52 -10.47 -5.94
C ARG A 440 -11.67 -10.52 -4.95
N GLY A 441 -12.84 -11.03 -5.33
CA GLY A 441 -14.00 -11.10 -4.43
C GLY A 441 -14.73 -9.76 -4.26
N VAL A 442 -14.51 -8.81 -5.17
CA VAL A 442 -15.26 -7.55 -5.24
C VAL A 442 -16.68 -7.83 -5.75
N ASN A 443 -17.69 -7.27 -5.11
CA ASN A 443 -19.10 -7.38 -5.52
C ASN A 443 -19.59 -6.14 -6.27
N ILE A 444 -19.06 -4.96 -5.94
CA ILE A 444 -19.53 -3.68 -6.47
C ILE A 444 -18.31 -2.87 -6.89
N VAL A 445 -18.27 -2.43 -8.14
CA VAL A 445 -17.23 -1.53 -8.64
C VAL A 445 -17.84 -0.21 -9.09
N LEU A 446 -17.32 0.89 -8.55
CA LEU A 446 -17.68 2.24 -8.98
C LEU A 446 -16.58 2.79 -9.91
N MET A 447 -16.91 2.98 -11.19
CA MET A 447 -15.99 3.49 -12.20
C MET A 447 -16.07 5.01 -12.22
N SER A 448 -14.96 5.72 -11.97
CA SER A 448 -14.85 7.19 -12.10
C SER A 448 -14.52 7.59 -13.54
N ASP A 449 -15.25 7.02 -14.50
CA ASP A 449 -15.10 7.38 -15.92
C ASP A 449 -15.47 8.86 -16.15
N PHE A 450 -15.06 9.39 -17.31
CA PHE A 450 -15.21 10.80 -17.67
C PHE A 450 -14.40 11.75 -16.78
N HIS A 451 -13.16 11.40 -16.48
CA HIS A 451 -12.19 12.30 -15.82
C HIS A 451 -11.07 12.76 -16.76
N ALA A 452 -10.52 11.82 -17.54
CA ALA A 452 -9.49 12.07 -18.55
C ALA A 452 -9.88 11.47 -19.92
N ASP A 453 -11.15 11.10 -20.07
CA ASP A 453 -11.73 10.38 -21.20
C ASP A 453 -13.15 10.88 -21.52
N GLY A 454 -13.61 10.61 -22.73
CA GLY A 454 -14.95 11.02 -23.19
C GLY A 454 -15.13 12.54 -23.28
N HIS A 455 -16.31 12.98 -23.71
CA HIS A 455 -16.53 14.38 -24.05
C HIS A 455 -17.18 15.16 -22.91
N MET A 456 -16.51 15.28 -21.77
CA MET A 456 -17.03 15.97 -20.57
C MET A 456 -17.64 17.36 -20.85
N ALA A 457 -16.97 18.16 -21.69
CA ALA A 457 -17.36 19.52 -22.01
C ALA A 457 -18.45 19.63 -23.10
N ASP A 458 -18.82 18.52 -23.75
CA ASP A 458 -19.85 18.52 -24.79
C ASP A 458 -21.22 18.89 -24.18
N PRO A 459 -21.99 19.80 -24.81
CA PRO A 459 -23.26 20.30 -24.28
C PRO A 459 -24.42 19.28 -24.35
N GLY A 460 -24.17 18.05 -24.82
CA GLY A 460 -25.16 16.97 -24.79
C GLY A 460 -25.09 15.96 -25.94
N PRO A 461 -24.96 16.36 -27.22
CA PRO A 461 -25.07 15.44 -28.35
C PRO A 461 -24.16 14.22 -28.28
N ILE A 462 -22.95 14.38 -27.77
CA ILE A 462 -21.96 13.30 -27.64
C ILE A 462 -21.99 12.75 -26.22
N ARG A 463 -21.91 13.62 -25.20
CA ARG A 463 -21.80 13.19 -23.80
C ARG A 463 -23.00 12.35 -23.34
N LEU A 464 -24.22 12.71 -23.74
CA LEU A 464 -25.41 11.97 -23.34
C LEU A 464 -25.48 10.58 -23.97
N ASP A 465 -24.98 10.43 -25.20
CA ASP A 465 -24.82 9.13 -25.86
C ASP A 465 -23.76 8.26 -25.15
N GLU A 466 -22.67 8.87 -24.69
CA GLU A 466 -21.64 8.19 -23.91
C GLU A 466 -22.15 7.74 -22.54
N LEU A 467 -22.85 8.61 -21.79
CA LEU A 467 -23.48 8.22 -20.52
C LEU A 467 -24.50 7.08 -20.74
N LYS A 468 -25.29 7.15 -21.81
CA LYS A 468 -26.23 6.08 -22.18
C LYS A 468 -25.49 4.77 -22.44
N SER A 469 -24.39 4.84 -23.17
CA SER A 469 -23.53 3.70 -23.48
C SER A 469 -22.91 3.11 -22.20
N PHE A 470 -22.43 3.95 -21.27
CA PHE A 470 -21.93 3.52 -19.97
C PHE A 470 -23.00 2.72 -19.23
N TYR A 471 -24.20 3.29 -19.04
CA TYR A 471 -25.25 2.60 -18.28
C TYR A 471 -25.68 1.28 -18.91
N GLN A 472 -25.74 1.22 -20.25
CA GLN A 472 -26.05 -0.02 -20.96
C GLN A 472 -24.93 -1.05 -20.83
N ALA A 473 -23.67 -0.65 -20.96
CA ALA A 473 -22.51 -1.52 -20.78
C ALA A 473 -22.42 -2.04 -19.35
N ALA A 474 -22.53 -1.16 -18.37
CA ALA A 474 -22.54 -1.51 -16.95
C ALA A 474 -23.62 -2.56 -16.65
N ALA A 475 -24.84 -2.39 -17.20
CA ALA A 475 -25.90 -3.38 -17.05
C ALA A 475 -25.60 -4.73 -17.73
N ARG A 476 -24.98 -4.73 -18.92
CA ARG A 476 -24.62 -5.94 -19.68
C ARG A 476 -23.52 -6.75 -19.02
N HIS A 477 -22.53 -6.07 -18.41
CA HIS A 477 -21.36 -6.68 -17.79
C HIS A 477 -21.51 -6.92 -16.27
N SER A 478 -22.66 -6.54 -15.70
CA SER A 478 -23.03 -6.88 -14.33
C SER A 478 -23.76 -8.23 -14.26
N ASP A 479 -23.65 -8.91 -13.12
CA ASP A 479 -24.26 -10.19 -12.79
C ASP A 479 -24.84 -10.15 -11.36
N LYS A 480 -25.33 -11.29 -10.85
CA LYS A 480 -25.96 -11.41 -9.53
C LYS A 480 -25.01 -11.18 -8.35
N ASP A 481 -23.71 -11.39 -8.57
CA ASP A 481 -22.65 -11.34 -7.54
C ASP A 481 -21.57 -10.28 -7.82
N PHE A 482 -21.71 -9.54 -8.92
CA PHE A 482 -20.79 -8.51 -9.38
C PHE A 482 -21.55 -7.41 -10.14
N THR A 483 -21.47 -6.16 -9.71
CA THR A 483 -22.12 -5.05 -10.42
C THR A 483 -21.17 -3.90 -10.67
N ILE A 484 -21.22 -3.36 -11.88
CA ILE A 484 -20.52 -2.15 -12.31
C ILE A 484 -21.51 -1.00 -12.19
N LEU A 485 -21.11 0.09 -11.53
CA LEU A 485 -21.92 1.29 -11.37
C LEU A 485 -21.12 2.54 -11.75
N PHE A 486 -21.87 3.59 -12.07
CA PHE A 486 -21.30 4.87 -12.46
C PHE A 486 -20.90 5.69 -11.25
N LEU A 487 -19.69 6.23 -11.31
CA LEU A 487 -19.18 7.34 -10.51
C LEU A 487 -18.56 8.33 -11.51
N GLU A 488 -18.51 9.60 -11.17
CA GLU A 488 -17.78 10.58 -11.99
C GLU A 488 -16.85 11.35 -11.06
N GLU A 489 -15.65 11.70 -11.52
CA GLU A 489 -14.74 12.63 -10.84
C GLU A 489 -14.70 13.96 -11.61
N PRO A 490 -15.72 14.86 -11.53
CA PRO A 490 -15.69 16.10 -12.28
C PRO A 490 -14.63 17.06 -11.72
N HIS A 491 -14.07 17.89 -12.61
CA HIS A 491 -13.13 18.95 -12.24
C HIS A 491 -13.82 20.32 -12.07
N GLN A 492 -15.09 20.46 -12.45
CA GLN A 492 -15.80 21.74 -12.49
C GLN A 492 -16.51 22.09 -11.17
N TRP A 493 -16.77 23.39 -11.00
CA TRP A 493 -17.67 24.03 -10.02
C TRP A 493 -17.21 24.09 -8.57
N PHE A 494 -16.60 23.06 -8.02
CA PHE A 494 -16.24 23.03 -6.60
C PHE A 494 -14.79 23.43 -6.30
N GLY A 495 -13.92 23.47 -7.31
CA GLY A 495 -12.53 23.92 -7.20
C GLY A 495 -11.55 22.87 -6.65
N TYR A 496 -11.99 21.60 -6.59
CA TYR A 496 -11.21 20.43 -6.19
C TYR A 496 -11.73 19.20 -6.94
N HIS A 497 -11.05 18.05 -6.84
CA HIS A 497 -11.57 16.79 -7.40
C HIS A 497 -12.56 16.14 -6.45
N TRP A 498 -13.75 15.84 -6.95
CA TRP A 498 -14.85 15.31 -6.16
C TRP A 498 -15.52 14.19 -6.91
N ASN A 499 -15.89 13.15 -6.20
CA ASN A 499 -16.59 12.00 -6.74
C ASN A 499 -18.10 12.18 -6.58
N LEU A 500 -18.83 11.84 -7.64
CA LEU A 500 -20.26 12.07 -7.80
C LEU A 500 -21.01 10.76 -8.02
N PHE A 501 -21.83 10.37 -7.05
CA PHE A 501 -22.60 9.12 -7.07
C PHE A 501 -24.10 9.37 -6.99
N PHE A 502 -24.87 8.70 -7.85
CA PHE A 502 -26.33 8.76 -7.85
C PHE A 502 -26.93 7.39 -7.52
N PRO A 503 -28.12 7.32 -6.89
CA PRO A 503 -28.80 6.07 -6.56
C PRO A 503 -29.43 5.35 -7.76
N ARG A 504 -29.30 5.92 -8.96
CA ARG A 504 -29.85 5.43 -10.24
C ARG A 504 -29.10 6.10 -11.42
N PRO A 505 -29.32 5.67 -12.67
CA PRO A 505 -28.83 6.40 -13.83
C PRO A 505 -29.34 7.85 -13.86
N VAL A 506 -28.43 8.79 -14.10
CA VAL A 506 -28.69 10.23 -14.23
C VAL A 506 -28.00 10.76 -15.47
N TYR A 507 -28.74 11.48 -16.31
CA TYR A 507 -28.23 12.11 -17.52
C TYR A 507 -28.01 13.59 -17.27
N TRP A 508 -26.78 14.05 -17.47
CA TRP A 508 -26.41 15.42 -17.17
C TRP A 508 -25.21 15.89 -18.00
N VAL A 509 -25.14 17.20 -18.23
CA VAL A 509 -24.06 17.86 -18.97
C VAL A 509 -23.46 19.00 -18.15
N GLN A 510 -22.16 19.23 -18.31
CA GLN A 510 -21.41 20.27 -17.59
C GLN A 510 -21.47 21.64 -18.30
N SER A 511 -22.60 21.92 -18.95
CA SER A 511 -22.82 23.16 -19.68
C SER A 511 -24.29 23.56 -19.60
N ARG A 512 -24.56 24.85 -19.44
CA ARG A 512 -25.90 25.43 -19.47
C ARG A 512 -25.85 26.77 -20.18
N LYS A 513 -26.55 26.88 -21.32
CA LYS A 513 -26.62 28.12 -22.09
C LYS A 513 -27.52 29.14 -21.39
N GLU A 514 -27.31 30.41 -21.68
CA GLU A 514 -28.22 31.47 -21.22
C GLU A 514 -29.66 31.18 -21.70
N GLY A 515 -30.63 31.31 -20.79
CA GLY A 515 -32.03 30.98 -21.05
C GLY A 515 -32.37 29.48 -21.09
N GLN A 516 -31.39 28.59 -21.06
CA GLN A 516 -31.65 27.14 -21.04
C GLN A 516 -32.20 26.69 -19.67
N PRO A 517 -33.27 25.88 -19.64
CA PRO A 517 -33.76 25.24 -18.43
C PRO A 517 -32.67 24.44 -17.70
N PHE A 518 -32.78 24.37 -16.37
CA PHE A 518 -31.89 23.52 -15.55
C PHE A 518 -32.13 22.03 -15.82
N VAL A 519 -33.37 21.67 -16.11
CA VAL A 519 -33.79 20.30 -16.43
C VAL A 519 -34.73 20.31 -17.61
N GLU A 520 -34.52 19.40 -18.54
CA GLU A 520 -35.39 19.12 -19.68
C GLU A 520 -35.81 17.65 -19.66
N THR A 521 -36.90 17.33 -20.37
CA THR A 521 -37.34 15.95 -20.57
C THR A 521 -37.01 15.53 -21.99
N ASP A 522 -35.99 14.69 -22.13
CA ASP A 522 -35.66 14.03 -23.38
C ASP A 522 -36.57 12.79 -23.59
N PRO A 523 -37.12 12.57 -24.80
CA PRO A 523 -38.00 11.44 -25.07
C PRO A 523 -37.38 10.05 -24.88
N GLN A 524 -36.05 9.92 -25.00
CA GLN A 524 -35.34 8.65 -24.87
C GLN A 524 -34.65 8.50 -23.50
N LEU A 525 -34.10 9.58 -22.96
CA LEU A 525 -33.28 9.55 -21.73
C LEU A 525 -34.07 9.94 -20.47
N GLY A 526 -35.25 10.54 -20.63
CA GLY A 526 -35.99 11.12 -19.52
C GLY A 526 -35.37 12.45 -19.08
N LYS A 527 -35.16 12.64 -17.77
CA LYS A 527 -34.62 13.91 -17.26
C LYS A 527 -33.16 14.10 -17.68
N VAL A 528 -32.87 15.24 -18.31
CA VAL A 528 -31.52 15.70 -18.62
C VAL A 528 -31.25 16.99 -17.86
N TYR A 529 -30.17 17.02 -17.08
CA TYR A 529 -29.78 18.18 -16.29
C TYR A 529 -28.66 18.98 -16.97
N HIS A 530 -28.85 20.30 -17.07
CA HIS A 530 -27.86 21.23 -17.60
C HIS A 530 -27.20 21.98 -16.44
N VAL A 531 -25.92 21.69 -16.18
CA VAL A 531 -25.19 22.21 -15.02
C VAL A 531 -24.13 23.20 -15.50
N GLY A 532 -24.39 24.50 -15.32
CA GLY A 532 -23.45 25.57 -15.68
C GLY A 532 -22.85 26.31 -14.50
N SER A 533 -23.12 25.86 -13.27
CA SER A 533 -22.67 26.54 -12.06
C SER A 533 -22.62 25.60 -10.86
N ARG A 534 -21.93 26.04 -9.80
CA ARG A 534 -21.93 25.36 -8.49
C ARG A 534 -23.33 25.21 -7.89
N ALA A 535 -24.18 26.22 -8.05
CA ALA A 535 -25.55 26.16 -7.55
C ALA A 535 -26.36 25.09 -8.30
N ASP A 536 -26.20 25.00 -9.63
CA ASP A 536 -26.82 23.95 -10.44
C ASP A 536 -26.31 22.55 -10.05
N ALA A 537 -25.01 22.41 -9.80
CA ALA A 537 -24.43 21.14 -9.35
C ALA A 537 -25.07 20.70 -8.02
N MET A 538 -25.17 21.61 -7.04
CA MET A 538 -25.86 21.31 -5.78
C MET A 538 -27.35 21.02 -5.95
N ASN A 539 -28.02 21.69 -6.89
CA ASN A 539 -29.43 21.41 -7.20
C ASN A 539 -29.60 20.01 -7.81
N LEU A 540 -28.69 19.59 -8.69
CA LEU A 540 -28.66 18.24 -9.25
C LEU A 540 -28.56 17.21 -8.13
N MET A 541 -27.61 17.40 -7.21
CA MET A 541 -27.41 16.50 -6.07
C MET A 541 -28.64 16.35 -5.20
N LYS A 542 -29.34 17.45 -4.95
CA LYS A 542 -30.59 17.44 -4.17
C LYS A 542 -31.72 16.78 -4.95
N ALA A 543 -31.89 17.12 -6.23
CA ALA A 543 -32.95 16.60 -7.08
C ALA A 543 -32.85 15.08 -7.31
N GLU A 544 -31.63 14.56 -7.38
CA GLU A 544 -31.34 13.16 -7.64
C GLU A 544 -30.98 12.35 -6.39
N ASN A 545 -31.03 12.99 -5.22
CA ASN A 545 -30.60 12.40 -3.95
C ASN A 545 -29.19 11.80 -4.03
N GLY A 546 -28.29 12.47 -4.74
CA GLY A 546 -26.91 12.04 -4.94
C GLY A 546 -26.05 12.16 -3.68
N LEU A 547 -24.92 11.47 -3.71
CA LEU A 547 -23.81 11.61 -2.76
C LEU A 547 -22.60 12.18 -3.49
N MET A 548 -21.89 13.07 -2.82
CA MET A 548 -20.57 13.51 -3.24
C MET A 548 -19.56 13.33 -2.11
N TRP A 549 -18.31 13.08 -2.48
CA TRP A 549 -17.19 13.11 -1.55
C TRP A 549 -15.93 13.59 -2.25
N MET A 550 -14.96 13.98 -1.45
CA MET A 550 -13.70 14.51 -1.93
C MET A 550 -12.76 13.40 -2.38
N ALA A 551 -12.20 13.53 -3.58
CA ALA A 551 -11.11 12.68 -4.03
C ALA A 551 -9.79 13.14 -3.41
N HIS A 552 -8.97 12.20 -2.94
CA HIS A 552 -7.59 12.42 -2.47
C HIS A 552 -7.40 13.74 -1.69
N GLN A 553 -8.18 13.95 -0.62
CA GLN A 553 -8.14 15.20 0.15
C GLN A 553 -6.72 15.59 0.60
N ARG A 554 -6.44 16.88 0.76
CA ARG A 554 -5.15 17.43 1.25
C ARG A 554 -3.91 17.06 0.43
N THR A 555 -4.05 16.43 -0.73
CA THR A 555 -2.98 16.19 -1.68
C THR A 555 -3.45 16.50 -3.10
N LYS A 556 -2.57 16.30 -4.09
CA LYS A 556 -2.83 16.54 -5.51
C LYS A 556 -3.55 17.89 -5.78
N ASN A 557 -4.49 17.90 -6.72
CA ASN A 557 -5.42 18.97 -7.05
C ASN A 557 -6.44 19.29 -5.94
N THR A 558 -6.45 18.52 -4.85
CA THR A 558 -7.31 18.72 -3.67
C THR A 558 -6.50 19.23 -2.46
N SER A 559 -5.28 19.73 -2.68
CA SER A 559 -4.46 20.36 -1.64
C SER A 559 -5.16 21.57 -1.02
N GLY A 560 -5.12 21.69 0.32
CA GLY A 560 -5.85 22.75 1.04
C GLY A 560 -7.35 22.49 1.26
N TYR A 561 -7.88 21.39 0.73
CA TYR A 561 -9.24 20.93 0.94
C TYR A 561 -9.28 19.67 1.83
N PRO A 562 -10.32 19.45 2.67
CA PRO A 562 -11.57 20.22 2.77
C PRO A 562 -11.49 21.49 3.62
N ASP A 563 -10.33 21.82 4.17
CA ASP A 563 -10.14 22.93 5.11
C ASP A 563 -10.68 24.28 4.58
N ALA A 564 -10.50 24.57 3.28
CA ALA A 564 -11.04 25.77 2.63
C ALA A 564 -12.58 25.75 2.45
N LEU A 565 -13.25 24.61 2.57
CA LEU A 565 -14.69 24.47 2.31
C LEU A 565 -15.55 24.39 3.56
N LYS A 566 -14.96 24.21 4.74
CA LYS A 566 -15.68 23.85 5.97
C LYS A 566 -16.85 24.78 6.33
N ASP A 567 -16.78 26.04 5.89
CA ASP A 567 -17.78 27.08 6.16
C ASP A 567 -18.77 27.32 5.00
N THR A 568 -18.66 26.54 3.93
CA THR A 568 -19.51 26.68 2.73
C THR A 568 -20.78 25.82 2.83
N ASP A 569 -21.84 26.25 2.15
CA ASP A 569 -23.13 25.54 2.13
C ASP A 569 -23.05 24.14 1.50
N TYR A 570 -22.11 23.93 0.57
CA TYR A 570 -21.94 22.65 -0.12
C TYR A 570 -21.06 21.66 0.66
N PHE A 571 -20.28 22.12 1.65
CA PHE A 571 -19.73 21.23 2.68
C PHE A 571 -20.78 20.92 3.76
N ARG A 572 -21.56 21.93 4.15
CA ARG A 572 -22.58 21.89 5.21
C ARG A 572 -23.92 21.29 4.73
N THR A 573 -23.83 20.13 4.12
CA THR A 573 -24.99 19.37 3.62
C THR A 573 -24.76 17.88 3.75
N ASP A 574 -25.86 17.11 3.81
CA ASP A 574 -25.85 15.64 3.83
C ASP A 574 -25.61 15.03 2.44
N GLN A 575 -25.61 15.83 1.36
CA GLN A 575 -25.11 15.35 0.06
C GLN A 575 -23.57 15.21 0.06
N PHE A 576 -22.85 16.02 0.85
CA PHE A 576 -21.40 15.90 0.98
C PHE A 576 -21.06 14.91 2.11
N MET A 577 -20.64 13.72 1.73
CA MET A 577 -20.41 12.60 2.64
C MET A 577 -19.06 12.72 3.36
N GLY A 578 -18.04 13.29 2.73
CA GLY A 578 -16.70 13.44 3.32
C GLY A 578 -15.60 13.29 2.28
N GLY A 579 -14.68 12.33 2.45
CA GLY A 579 -13.51 12.15 1.58
C GLY A 579 -13.19 10.70 1.26
N GLU A 580 -11.93 10.44 0.94
CA GLU A 580 -11.44 9.12 0.53
C GLU A 580 -10.34 8.57 1.42
N TYR A 581 -10.32 7.25 1.57
CA TYR A 581 -9.21 6.52 2.12
C TYR A 581 -8.36 5.97 0.98
N ARG A 582 -7.28 6.71 0.66
CA ARG A 582 -6.25 6.31 -0.30
C ARG A 582 -4.88 6.36 0.40
N PRO A 583 -4.50 5.29 1.11
CA PRO A 583 -3.37 5.32 2.03
C PRO A 583 -1.99 5.38 1.40
N ASN A 584 -1.88 5.08 0.11
CA ASN A 584 -0.61 5.21 -0.59
C ASN A 584 -0.31 6.68 -0.89
N VAL A 585 -1.07 7.68 -0.39
CA VAL A 585 -0.98 9.08 -0.82
C VAL A 585 -0.91 10.08 0.34
N PRO A 586 0.30 10.59 0.67
CA PRO A 586 1.62 9.99 0.51
C PRO A 586 2.01 9.08 1.68
N THR A 587 3.07 8.29 1.47
CA THR A 587 3.47 7.23 2.41
C THR A 587 4.72 7.60 3.21
N ASP A 588 4.71 7.26 4.50
CA ASP A 588 5.83 7.42 5.45
C ASP A 588 5.92 6.15 6.30
N LEU A 589 7.07 5.47 6.30
CA LEU A 589 7.25 4.21 7.03
C LEU A 589 7.46 4.41 8.54
N SER A 590 7.46 5.65 9.03
CA SER A 590 7.44 5.96 10.46
C SER A 590 6.05 6.06 11.07
N GLN A 591 5.01 6.26 10.25
CA GLN A 591 3.62 6.20 10.71
C GLN A 591 3.31 4.77 11.20
N ARG A 592 2.46 4.63 12.21
CA ARG A 592 1.97 3.32 12.67
C ARG A 592 0.86 2.83 11.76
N GLU A 593 -0.12 3.68 11.51
CA GLU A 593 -1.25 3.40 10.62
C GLU A 593 -0.85 3.65 9.16
N MET A 594 -1.76 3.28 8.25
CA MET A 594 -1.72 3.73 6.87
C MET A 594 -2.63 4.96 6.73
N CYS A 595 -2.09 6.07 6.22
CA CYS A 595 -2.80 7.35 6.01
C CYS A 595 -3.19 8.14 7.28
N GLU A 596 -2.30 8.23 8.27
CA GLU A 596 -2.60 8.97 9.51
C GLU A 596 -3.01 10.44 9.22
N TRP A 597 -2.29 11.12 8.31
CA TRP A 597 -2.39 12.58 8.18
C TRP A 597 -3.36 13.00 7.07
N VAL A 598 -3.28 12.35 5.91
CA VAL A 598 -4.09 12.73 4.75
C VAL A 598 -5.52 12.21 4.87
N CYS A 599 -5.72 11.05 5.48
CA CYS A 599 -7.05 10.45 5.63
C CYS A 599 -7.62 10.66 7.04
N PHE A 600 -6.96 10.14 8.08
CA PHE A 600 -7.56 10.13 9.41
C PHE A 600 -7.65 11.51 10.04
N ASP A 601 -6.59 12.33 9.98
CA ASP A 601 -6.67 13.71 10.48
C ASP A 601 -7.72 14.54 9.71
N ALA A 602 -7.92 14.27 8.40
CA ALA A 602 -8.96 14.96 7.62
C ALA A 602 -10.37 14.52 8.03
N MET A 603 -10.61 13.22 8.19
CA MET A 603 -11.89 12.69 8.67
C MET A 603 -12.22 13.22 10.07
N ASP A 604 -11.24 13.20 10.98
CA ASP A 604 -11.42 13.64 12.36
C ASP A 604 -11.69 15.15 12.42
N ALA A 605 -10.98 15.95 11.62
CA ALA A 605 -11.23 17.38 11.51
C ALA A 605 -12.64 17.68 10.98
N MET A 606 -13.07 17.03 9.90
CA MET A 606 -14.42 17.19 9.35
C MET A 606 -15.53 16.85 10.36
N ASN A 607 -15.32 15.82 11.17
CA ASN A 607 -16.29 15.43 12.20
C ASN A 607 -16.32 16.36 13.40
N ASN A 608 -15.19 16.98 13.74
CA ASN A 608 -15.13 18.06 14.74
C ASN A 608 -15.83 19.32 14.24
N TRP A 609 -15.58 19.76 13.00
CA TRP A 609 -16.24 20.95 12.43
C TRP A 609 -17.76 20.84 12.38
N THR A 610 -18.27 19.62 12.23
CA THR A 610 -19.72 19.35 12.14
C THR A 610 -20.33 18.84 13.45
N ALA A 611 -19.55 18.68 14.51
CA ALA A 611 -19.93 18.00 15.74
C ALA A 611 -21.24 18.47 16.37
N LYS A 612 -21.46 19.79 16.34
CA LYS A 612 -22.60 20.46 16.97
C LYS A 612 -23.68 20.87 15.95
N SER A 613 -23.69 20.25 14.78
CA SER A 613 -24.68 20.47 13.73
C SER A 613 -25.70 19.34 13.68
N ALA A 614 -26.81 19.56 12.98
CA ALA A 614 -27.79 18.51 12.68
C ALA A 614 -27.35 17.58 11.52
N LEU A 615 -26.17 17.82 10.93
CA LEU A 615 -25.66 17.04 9.81
C LEU A 615 -25.21 15.65 10.28
N LYS A 616 -25.29 14.70 9.36
CA LYS A 616 -24.69 13.38 9.54
C LYS A 616 -23.17 13.49 9.72
N PRO A 617 -22.52 12.54 10.42
CA PRO A 617 -21.06 12.43 10.43
C PRO A 617 -20.48 12.42 9.02
N LYS A 618 -19.23 12.87 8.91
CA LYS A 618 -18.48 12.79 7.66
C LYS A 618 -17.69 11.49 7.62
N PHE A 619 -17.66 10.85 6.48
CA PHE A 619 -17.09 9.53 6.25
C PHE A 619 -15.93 9.58 5.28
N ILE A 620 -15.10 8.54 5.29
CA ILE A 620 -14.12 8.31 4.24
C ILE A 620 -14.35 6.95 3.59
N VAL A 621 -14.44 6.93 2.26
CA VAL A 621 -14.66 5.72 1.45
C VAL A 621 -13.32 5.28 0.87
N ALA A 622 -13.02 3.99 0.95
CA ALA A 622 -11.83 3.43 0.35
C ALA A 622 -11.84 3.63 -1.17
N ALA A 623 -10.76 4.19 -1.70
CA ALA A 623 -10.62 4.53 -3.11
C ALA A 623 -9.34 3.93 -3.68
N THR A 624 -9.42 3.50 -4.95
CA THR A 624 -8.26 2.99 -5.67
C THR A 624 -7.51 4.13 -6.38
N ASP A 625 -8.22 5.01 -7.10
CA ASP A 625 -7.65 6.17 -7.81
C ASP A 625 -6.44 5.80 -8.70
N THR A 626 -6.62 4.74 -9.49
CA THR A 626 -5.59 4.20 -10.39
C THR A 626 -6.16 4.02 -11.80
N TYR A 627 -5.27 4.11 -12.78
CA TYR A 627 -5.57 4.13 -14.21
C TYR A 627 -5.24 2.80 -14.85
N MET A 628 -6.14 2.34 -15.72
CA MET A 628 -6.05 1.08 -16.47
C MET A 628 -5.90 -0.16 -15.58
N LYS A 629 -6.40 -1.31 -16.01
CA LYS A 629 -6.12 -2.57 -15.32
C LYS A 629 -6.00 -3.68 -16.34
N TYR A 630 -5.06 -4.57 -16.05
CA TYR A 630 -4.84 -5.75 -16.83
C TYR A 630 -4.64 -6.98 -15.94
N PRO A 631 -4.90 -8.20 -16.44
CA PRO A 631 -4.73 -9.43 -15.66
C PRO A 631 -3.31 -9.67 -15.11
N ASP A 632 -2.28 -9.11 -15.74
CA ASP A 632 -0.87 -9.19 -15.34
C ASP A 632 -0.42 -8.05 -14.41
N ASP A 633 -1.31 -7.09 -14.10
CA ASP A 633 -1.05 -6.06 -13.11
C ASP A 633 -1.15 -6.61 -11.69
N ASP A 634 -0.47 -5.92 -10.77
CA ASP A 634 -0.48 -6.21 -9.36
C ASP A 634 -1.46 -5.30 -8.63
N VAL A 635 -2.74 -5.60 -8.82
CA VAL A 635 -3.88 -4.75 -8.46
C VAL A 635 -4.14 -4.67 -6.95
N TYR A 636 -4.08 -5.81 -6.25
CA TYR A 636 -4.48 -5.92 -4.83
C TYR A 636 -3.75 -4.98 -3.84
N PRO A 637 -2.43 -4.75 -3.93
CA PRO A 637 -1.71 -3.87 -3.00
C PRO A 637 -2.22 -2.43 -2.92
N GLU A 638 -2.82 -1.94 -4.00
CA GLU A 638 -3.25 -0.54 -4.11
C GLU A 638 -4.78 -0.39 -3.98
N GLU A 639 -5.50 -1.50 -3.87
CA GLU A 639 -6.94 -1.57 -3.65
C GLU A 639 -7.30 -1.69 -2.17
N TYR A 640 -8.42 -1.07 -1.78
CA TYR A 640 -8.96 -1.12 -0.43
C TYR A 640 -10.47 -1.36 -0.49
N GLY A 641 -10.97 -2.29 0.34
CA GLY A 641 -12.35 -2.73 0.31
C GLY A 641 -13.25 -1.89 1.21
N ASN A 642 -14.39 -1.45 0.69
CA ASN A 642 -15.52 -0.96 1.48
C ASN A 642 -16.50 -2.11 1.71
N TYR A 643 -16.57 -2.62 2.93
CA TYR A 643 -17.54 -3.66 3.28
C TYR A 643 -18.84 -2.96 3.66
N VAL A 644 -19.76 -2.86 2.71
CA VAL A 644 -21.04 -2.16 2.86
C VAL A 644 -22.11 -3.14 3.33
N ARG A 645 -22.86 -2.77 4.38
CA ARG A 645 -23.93 -3.62 4.93
C ARG A 645 -25.08 -3.73 3.95
N LEU A 646 -25.11 -4.84 3.22
CA LEU A 646 -26.08 -5.15 2.18
C LEU A 646 -26.29 -6.66 2.14
N ASP A 647 -27.56 -7.08 2.13
CA ASP A 647 -27.91 -8.51 2.11
C ASP A 647 -27.53 -9.20 0.80
N LYS A 648 -27.43 -8.43 -0.30
CA LYS A 648 -27.06 -8.91 -1.64
C LYS A 648 -26.46 -7.79 -2.48
N THR A 649 -25.70 -8.16 -3.50
CA THR A 649 -25.23 -7.24 -4.54
C THR A 649 -26.43 -6.57 -5.24
N PRO A 650 -26.46 -5.24 -5.40
CA PRO A 650 -27.53 -4.59 -6.15
C PRO A 650 -27.48 -4.97 -7.63
N THR A 651 -28.65 -5.00 -8.27
CA THR A 651 -28.75 -5.28 -9.71
C THR A 651 -29.32 -4.06 -10.43
N HIS A 652 -28.93 -3.85 -11.68
CA HIS A 652 -29.45 -2.75 -12.50
C HIS A 652 -30.98 -2.76 -12.66
N LYS A 653 -31.61 -3.94 -12.60
CA LYS A 653 -33.07 -4.10 -12.66
C LYS A 653 -33.77 -3.61 -11.39
N GLU A 654 -33.18 -3.88 -10.22
CA GLU A 654 -33.74 -3.48 -8.92
C GLU A 654 -33.31 -2.07 -8.50
N GLY A 655 -32.26 -1.54 -9.12
CA GLY A 655 -31.60 -0.28 -8.74
C GLY A 655 -30.65 -0.46 -7.56
N TRP A 656 -29.98 0.63 -7.18
CA TRP A 656 -28.96 0.66 -6.14
C TRP A 656 -29.17 1.76 -5.09
N SER A 657 -30.41 2.21 -4.90
CA SER A 657 -30.76 3.16 -3.83
C SER A 657 -30.35 2.67 -2.45
N LYS A 658 -30.48 1.36 -2.17
CA LYS A 658 -30.04 0.77 -0.88
C LYS A 658 -28.54 0.91 -0.63
N LEU A 659 -27.72 0.85 -1.68
CA LEU A 659 -26.29 1.13 -1.57
C LEU A 659 -26.07 2.59 -1.18
N SER A 660 -26.74 3.53 -1.86
CA SER A 660 -26.68 4.96 -1.51
C SER A 660 -27.15 5.24 -0.07
N GLU A 661 -28.21 4.58 0.38
CA GLU A 661 -28.72 4.68 1.76
C GLU A 661 -27.70 4.18 2.77
N ALA A 662 -27.08 3.02 2.54
CA ALA A 662 -26.06 2.45 3.42
C ALA A 662 -24.80 3.34 3.50
N LEU A 663 -24.32 3.85 2.36
CA LEU A 663 -23.19 4.79 2.32
C LEU A 663 -23.52 6.09 3.08
N ARG A 664 -24.72 6.65 2.86
CA ARG A 664 -25.19 7.84 3.57
C ARG A 664 -25.37 7.62 5.07
N ALA A 665 -25.65 6.39 5.50
CA ALA A 665 -25.78 6.03 6.91
C ALA A 665 -24.42 5.78 7.58
N GLY A 666 -23.35 5.55 6.81
CA GLY A 666 -22.07 5.11 7.35
C GLY A 666 -22.08 3.61 7.68
N ASP A 667 -22.99 2.84 7.09
CA ASP A 667 -23.18 1.41 7.36
C ASP A 667 -22.15 0.56 6.58
N PHE A 668 -20.88 0.88 6.77
CA PHE A 668 -19.76 0.18 6.17
C PHE A 668 -18.49 0.33 7.03
N PHE A 669 -17.54 -0.57 6.81
CA PHE A 669 -16.18 -0.41 7.31
C PHE A 669 -15.21 -0.50 6.12
N VAL A 670 -14.04 0.09 6.29
CA VAL A 670 -12.96 0.05 5.29
C VAL A 670 -11.88 -0.88 5.77
N THR A 671 -11.26 -1.63 4.86
CA THR A 671 -10.14 -2.53 5.16
C THR A 671 -9.20 -2.71 3.97
N SER A 672 -7.94 -3.01 4.25
CA SER A 672 -7.01 -3.56 3.27
C SER A 672 -7.30 -5.02 2.88
N GLY A 673 -8.01 -5.78 3.72
CA GLY A 673 -8.43 -7.17 3.46
C GLY A 673 -7.97 -8.18 4.51
N GLU A 674 -6.90 -7.87 5.24
CA GLU A 674 -6.28 -8.74 6.23
C GLU A 674 -6.93 -8.66 7.60
N VAL A 675 -7.51 -7.50 7.95
CA VAL A 675 -8.24 -7.27 9.19
C VAL A 675 -9.71 -7.01 8.84
N LEU A 676 -10.65 -7.68 9.49
CA LEU A 676 -12.09 -7.57 9.20
C LEU A 676 -12.84 -7.18 10.47
N ILE A 677 -13.79 -6.24 10.34
CA ILE A 677 -14.71 -5.84 11.41
C ILE A 677 -16.08 -6.46 11.11
N LYS A 678 -16.38 -7.60 11.72
CA LYS A 678 -17.62 -8.34 11.47
C LYS A 678 -18.85 -7.70 12.10
N ASP A 679 -18.65 -7.02 13.22
CA ASP A 679 -19.67 -6.26 13.93
C ASP A 679 -18.99 -5.14 14.73
N PHE A 680 -19.68 -4.00 14.87
CA PHE A 680 -19.23 -2.88 15.70
C PHE A 680 -20.42 -2.18 16.32
N LYS A 681 -20.33 -1.91 17.63
CA LYS A 681 -21.37 -1.24 18.40
C LYS A 681 -20.78 -0.37 19.49
N VAL A 682 -21.47 0.73 19.78
CA VAL A 682 -21.28 1.53 20.99
C VAL A 682 -22.43 1.23 21.94
N GLU A 683 -22.18 0.42 22.97
CA GLU A 683 -23.18 -0.02 23.93
C GLU A 683 -23.24 0.90 25.16
N GLY A 684 -24.40 0.93 25.82
CA GLY A 684 -24.65 1.79 26.99
C GLY A 684 -25.31 3.13 26.65
N ARG A 685 -25.49 3.98 27.66
CA ARG A 685 -26.12 5.31 27.56
C ARG A 685 -25.41 6.32 28.45
N GLY A 686 -25.55 7.60 28.13
CA GLY A 686 -24.86 8.68 28.84
C GLY A 686 -23.34 8.54 28.75
N ALA A 687 -22.64 8.93 29.82
CA ALA A 687 -21.18 8.95 29.88
C ALA A 687 -20.52 7.56 29.92
N ARG A 688 -21.17 6.53 30.50
CA ARG A 688 -20.57 5.20 30.62
C ARG A 688 -21.01 4.31 29.46
N ARG A 689 -20.11 4.15 28.49
CA ARG A 689 -20.33 3.32 27.30
C ARG A 689 -19.28 2.24 27.19
N THR A 690 -19.48 1.35 26.23
CA THR A 690 -18.55 0.29 25.91
C THR A 690 -18.46 0.16 24.40
N ILE A 691 -17.24 0.17 23.90
CA ILE A 691 -16.94 -0.11 22.50
C ILE A 691 -16.81 -1.62 22.34
N VAL A 692 -17.63 -2.20 21.46
CA VAL A 692 -17.62 -3.63 21.14
C VAL A 692 -17.34 -3.79 19.65
N ALA A 693 -16.35 -4.60 19.31
CA ALA A 693 -16.08 -4.97 17.92
C ALA A 693 -15.71 -6.44 17.81
N ASP A 694 -16.24 -7.11 16.79
CA ASP A 694 -15.90 -8.49 16.44
C ASP A 694 -14.85 -8.46 15.32
N LEU A 695 -13.60 -8.75 15.69
CA LEU A 695 -12.46 -8.68 14.77
C LEU A 695 -12.07 -10.06 14.26
N GLU A 696 -11.59 -10.13 13.03
CA GLU A 696 -10.86 -11.26 12.46
C GLU A 696 -9.61 -10.73 11.76
N TRP A 697 -8.49 -11.45 11.80
CA TRP A 697 -7.24 -11.02 11.16
C TRP A 697 -6.37 -12.18 10.69
N THR A 698 -5.49 -11.93 9.72
CA THR A 698 -4.53 -12.92 9.21
C THR A 698 -3.12 -12.76 9.80
N PHE A 699 -2.52 -11.57 9.78
CA PHE A 699 -1.26 -11.31 10.48
C PHE A 699 -1.52 -11.07 11.97
N PRO A 700 -0.55 -11.36 12.86
CA PRO A 700 -0.68 -11.01 14.27
C PRO A 700 -1.12 -9.56 14.47
N LEU A 701 -2.14 -9.33 15.29
CA LEU A 701 -2.72 -8.01 15.51
C LEU A 701 -1.79 -7.18 16.41
N ASP A 702 -1.48 -5.94 16.04
CA ASP A 702 -0.59 -5.07 16.82
C ASP A 702 -1.36 -4.24 17.85
N PHE A 703 -2.41 -3.56 17.41
CA PHE A 703 -3.25 -2.75 18.31
C PHE A 703 -4.65 -2.48 17.75
N VAL A 704 -5.52 -2.06 18.66
CA VAL A 704 -6.81 -1.44 18.38
C VAL A 704 -6.77 -0.02 18.88
N GLU A 705 -7.27 0.93 18.09
CA GLU A 705 -7.39 2.34 18.47
C GLU A 705 -8.86 2.75 18.53
N VAL A 706 -9.24 3.43 19.61
CA VAL A 706 -10.51 4.15 19.73
C VAL A 706 -10.20 5.63 19.60
N VAL A 707 -10.82 6.31 18.64
CA VAL A 707 -10.64 7.75 18.38
C VAL A 707 -11.96 8.47 18.56
N TRP A 708 -11.95 9.63 19.19
CA TRP A 708 -13.14 10.44 19.44
C TRP A 708 -12.85 11.93 19.29
N GLY A 709 -13.90 12.73 19.20
CA GLY A 709 -13.77 14.19 19.25
C GLY A 709 -14.86 14.86 20.06
N ASP A 710 -14.58 16.08 20.52
CA ASP A 710 -15.47 16.96 21.32
C ASP A 710 -15.95 18.20 20.53
N GLY A 711 -15.76 18.17 19.20
CA GLY A 711 -16.04 19.28 18.30
C GLY A 711 -14.91 20.31 18.20
N GLN A 712 -13.83 20.16 18.97
CA GLN A 712 -12.66 21.04 18.91
C GLN A 712 -11.35 20.26 18.82
N LYS A 713 -11.24 19.17 19.58
CA LYS A 713 -10.05 18.34 19.71
C LYS A 713 -10.40 16.88 19.47
N THR A 714 -9.41 16.15 18.97
CA THR A 714 -9.46 14.70 18.81
C THR A 714 -8.66 14.05 19.92
N GLY A 715 -9.23 13.04 20.57
CA GLY A 715 -8.56 12.18 21.54
C GLY A 715 -8.52 10.73 21.04
N ARG A 716 -7.59 9.95 21.60
CA ARG A 716 -7.38 8.55 21.22
C ARG A 716 -7.01 7.68 22.42
N GLN A 717 -7.35 6.40 22.33
CA GLN A 717 -6.92 5.34 23.24
C GLN A 717 -6.43 4.16 22.41
N ILE A 718 -5.18 3.78 22.62
CA ILE A 718 -4.59 2.61 21.99
C ILE A 718 -4.60 1.44 22.98
N VAL A 719 -5.13 0.31 22.54
CA VAL A 719 -5.10 -0.96 23.25
C VAL A 719 -4.17 -1.90 22.49
N ALA A 720 -3.03 -2.23 23.11
CA ALA A 720 -2.12 -3.21 22.55
C ALA A 720 -2.80 -4.60 22.51
N THR A 721 -2.56 -5.34 21.44
CA THR A 721 -3.10 -6.70 21.25
C THR A 721 -1.98 -7.69 21.02
N SER A 722 -0.81 -7.48 21.65
CA SER A 722 0.39 -8.28 21.40
C SER A 722 0.22 -9.77 21.68
N GLU A 723 -0.82 -10.17 22.42
CA GLU A 723 -1.21 -11.57 22.65
C GLU A 723 -1.96 -12.21 21.47
N ALA A 724 -2.39 -11.44 20.48
CA ALA A 724 -3.15 -11.89 19.32
C ALA A 724 -2.22 -12.41 18.22
N GLY A 725 -2.04 -13.74 18.19
CA GLY A 725 -1.31 -14.44 17.13
C GLY A 725 -1.97 -14.35 15.74
N ALA A 726 -1.33 -14.88 14.72
CA ALA A 726 -1.84 -14.91 13.35
C ALA A 726 -3.17 -15.72 13.22
N PHE A 727 -3.94 -15.43 12.17
CA PHE A 727 -5.18 -16.15 11.81
C PHE A 727 -6.20 -16.22 12.96
N GLY A 728 -6.41 -15.10 13.65
CA GLY A 728 -7.24 -15.02 14.85
C GLY A 728 -8.60 -14.35 14.61
N SER A 729 -9.51 -14.55 15.57
CA SER A 729 -10.73 -13.77 15.69
C SER A 729 -11.07 -13.56 17.16
N LYS A 730 -11.52 -12.35 17.52
CA LYS A 730 -11.81 -11.99 18.91
C LYS A 730 -12.86 -10.89 18.96
N ARG A 731 -13.81 -11.04 19.89
CA ARG A 731 -14.63 -9.92 20.36
C ARG A 731 -13.79 -9.09 21.31
N ILE A 732 -13.58 -7.82 20.97
CA ILE A 732 -12.94 -6.85 21.86
C ILE A 732 -14.01 -6.02 22.58
N THR A 733 -13.71 -5.62 23.81
CA THR A 733 -14.63 -4.85 24.65
C THR A 733 -13.81 -3.82 25.42
N ILE A 734 -14.00 -2.55 25.09
CA ILE A 734 -13.21 -1.44 25.62
C ILE A 734 -14.15 -0.49 26.39
N PRO A 735 -13.99 -0.33 27.71
CA PRO A 735 -14.71 0.69 28.46
C PRO A 735 -14.45 2.08 27.87
N PHE A 736 -15.50 2.87 27.67
CA PHE A 736 -15.40 4.17 27.02
C PHE A 736 -16.20 5.23 27.78
N ASP A 737 -15.50 6.26 28.27
CA ASP A 737 -16.12 7.42 28.87
C ASP A 737 -16.52 8.42 27.78
N ALA A 738 -17.81 8.47 27.44
CA ALA A 738 -18.40 9.36 26.45
C ALA A 738 -18.64 10.78 26.98
N ALA A 739 -18.34 11.11 28.24
CA ALA A 739 -18.55 12.45 28.78
C ALA A 739 -17.82 13.51 27.94
N GLY A 740 -18.58 14.51 27.49
CA GLY A 740 -18.08 15.64 26.69
C GLY A 740 -17.61 15.29 25.29
N LYS A 741 -17.95 14.10 24.76
CA LYS A 741 -17.53 13.63 23.43
C LYS A 741 -18.74 13.60 22.49
N ASP A 742 -18.52 14.03 21.25
CA ASP A 742 -19.57 14.19 20.23
C ASP A 742 -19.57 13.04 19.21
N TRP A 743 -18.44 12.39 18.98
CA TRP A 743 -18.33 11.27 18.04
C TRP A 743 -17.22 10.29 18.43
N VAL A 744 -17.30 9.05 17.95
CA VAL A 744 -16.27 8.01 18.15
C VAL A 744 -16.15 7.10 16.91
N ARG A 745 -14.94 6.61 16.64
CA ARG A 745 -14.63 5.55 15.66
C ARG A 745 -13.60 4.58 16.22
N VAL A 746 -13.46 3.42 15.56
CA VAL A 746 -12.47 2.40 15.92
C VAL A 746 -11.66 2.00 14.71
N SER A 747 -10.37 1.75 14.90
CA SER A 747 -9.49 1.09 13.94
C SER A 747 -8.75 -0.08 14.59
N ALA A 748 -8.35 -1.06 13.79
CA ALA A 748 -7.55 -2.20 14.22
C ALA A 748 -6.45 -2.45 13.18
N TRP A 749 -5.23 -2.69 13.66
CA TRP A 749 -4.03 -2.74 12.83
C TRP A 749 -3.16 -3.94 13.19
N ASP A 750 -2.62 -4.59 12.17
CA ASP A 750 -1.71 -5.72 12.32
C ASP A 750 -0.22 -5.31 12.22
N ILE A 751 0.67 -6.29 12.38
CA ILE A 751 2.11 -6.04 12.32
C ILE A 751 2.64 -5.67 10.93
N ALA A 752 1.91 -5.93 9.86
CA ALA A 752 2.24 -5.47 8.50
C ALA A 752 1.64 -4.08 8.21
N ALA A 753 1.00 -3.47 9.22
CA ALA A 753 0.24 -2.22 9.15
C ALA A 753 -0.96 -2.30 8.20
N ASN A 754 -1.44 -3.50 7.91
CA ASN A 754 -2.76 -3.67 7.33
C ASN A 754 -3.79 -3.32 8.39
N GLY A 755 -4.95 -2.81 7.98
CA GLY A 755 -5.91 -2.34 8.96
C GLY A 755 -7.33 -2.25 8.45
N ALA A 756 -8.23 -2.13 9.42
CA ALA A 756 -9.64 -1.88 9.19
C ALA A 756 -10.15 -0.81 10.14
N PHE A 757 -11.11 0.00 9.69
CA PHE A 757 -11.72 1.03 10.52
C PHE A 757 -13.20 1.21 10.25
N THR A 758 -13.92 1.63 11.30
CA THR A 758 -15.34 1.98 11.24
C THR A 758 -15.51 3.44 10.87
N GLN A 759 -16.66 3.78 10.29
CA GLN A 759 -17.05 5.17 10.16
C GLN A 759 -17.39 5.81 11.53
N PRO A 760 -17.20 7.13 11.71
CA PRO A 760 -17.57 7.83 12.94
C PRO A 760 -19.06 7.74 13.29
N VAL A 761 -19.35 7.45 14.55
CA VAL A 761 -20.72 7.42 15.10
C VAL A 761 -20.93 8.64 16.00
N ARG A 762 -22.05 9.36 15.84
CA ARG A 762 -22.45 10.42 16.79
C ARG A 762 -22.77 9.83 18.15
N LEU A 763 -22.26 10.48 19.20
CA LEU A 763 -22.62 10.19 20.57
C LEU A 763 -23.81 11.10 20.93
N SER A 764 -25.01 10.54 21.01
CA SER A 764 -26.14 11.28 21.60
C SER A 764 -25.84 11.62 23.07
N PRO A 765 -26.35 12.74 23.63
CA PRO A 765 -26.18 13.06 25.05
C PRO A 765 -26.56 11.91 26.01
#